data_AF-A0AA37UEM5-F1
#
_entry.id   AF-A0AA37UEM5-F1
#
_cell.length_a   1.000
_cell.length_b   1.000
_cell.length_c   1.000
_cell.angle_alpha   90.00
_cell.angle_beta   90.00
_cell.angle_gamma   90.00
#
_symmetry.space_group_name_H-M   'P 1'
#
loop_
_entity.id
_entity.type
_entity.pdbx_description
1 polymer ?
#
loop_
_entity_poly.entity_id
_entity_poly.type
_entity_poly.pdbx_seq_one_letter_code
_entity_poly.pdbx_strand_id
1 'polypeptide(L)'
;MRMEASQQVAGRARFAPELAYEAARLYYLDDETQASIAERLQVSRPTVSRLVAEARRLGLVRIEVVDPRADERDELAGRLADALHLQRVRIVPSVHPSRVGRDLAPAVTAELESMRLKPGDALLCSSGRTVYEIVGQPLAPLAGVQIAPSVGGLSEPVAWYQTNEITRQMAERTGAFPAFLYAEAMPAPALRRSLDEDPTFRHVTGLWGAAKGAIVGIGAPPTVRDSISRAIRIEQSDLLDAVGDVCLNFFDAEGRAIEFDGSERMVRTPVSWCSASSTWSASPWASRRPPASSVPLAPGCCAPSSPICRRPAPCSPRRSRPRTPAASPRPQETRVEQFVIGVDVGTSSTKGVLVSADGSIVRSAARRHDPDRPRAGHVEMDAELWWAEFAGIAAELAAAAPGPIAAVGVSGMGPCTLLTDGAGRPLRPAILYGIDTRASEQIVRLQTELGDEAIVEAAGSRLSGQSVGPKLAWVAEQEPQLWARAERLFMPSSWLLWKLTGEYAIDRQSASQAAPLYDLRTDDWHDRWADALRGGITLPRLLWTGEVAGLVTPAASAQTGLPAGIPVAIGAIDAWTEAVSVGADRPGGLMLMYGTTLFLSATDTARRAHPALWCSAGTSPGLHHLAAGMATSGAVTDWLRTMLGEPDFGPLVAEAEAVPVGSDGLLMLPYFAGERTPLHDPDARGVIAGLSLRHRRGHLYRAALEGTAFGVRHNLEFLREAGASITAAHAVGGGTSSRLWPQIVSDVTGLPQLIARHTIGACFGAAVLAARTVTDVRMDRWNPVVDRIEPDPANRERYDGLYADYRALHPATVEINHHLAALQREV
;
A
#
# COMPACT_ATOMS: atom_id res chain seq x y z
N MET A 1 52.00 -28.84 8.24
CA MET A 1 50.54 -28.68 8.12
C MET A 1 50.03 -27.31 7.63
N ARG A 2 50.88 -26.30 7.34
CA ARG A 2 50.44 -25.03 6.69
C ARG A 2 50.79 -24.91 5.19
N MET A 3 51.56 -25.85 4.64
CA MET A 3 51.87 -25.88 3.20
C MET A 3 50.88 -26.70 2.36
N GLU A 4 50.11 -27.61 2.96
CA GLU A 4 49.20 -28.51 2.21
C GLU A 4 47.84 -27.87 1.90
N ALA A 5 47.39 -26.89 2.70
CA ALA A 5 46.11 -26.21 2.45
C ALA A 5 46.17 -25.21 1.27
N SER A 6 47.37 -24.73 0.89
CA SER A 6 47.50 -23.79 -0.22
C SER A 6 47.45 -24.45 -1.60
N GLN A 7 47.71 -25.76 -1.68
CA GLN A 7 47.64 -26.51 -2.93
C GLN A 7 46.22 -27.02 -3.27
N GLN A 8 45.30 -27.08 -2.31
CA GLN A 8 43.93 -27.54 -2.55
C GLN A 8 42.98 -26.47 -3.12
N VAL A 9 43.31 -25.18 -3.02
CA VAL A 9 42.49 -24.08 -3.60
C VAL A 9 42.91 -23.76 -5.05
N ALA A 10 44.13 -24.11 -5.46
CA ALA A 10 44.65 -23.83 -6.80
C ALA A 10 43.98 -24.68 -7.92
N GLY A 11 43.27 -25.77 -7.57
CA GLY A 11 42.68 -26.70 -8.54
C GLY A 11 41.34 -26.30 -9.16
N ARG A 12 40.76 -25.14 -8.83
CA ARG A 12 39.42 -24.74 -9.32
C ARG A 12 39.26 -23.26 -9.72
N ALA A 13 40.33 -22.46 -9.73
CA ALA A 13 40.24 -21.08 -10.19
C ALA A 13 40.25 -21.02 -11.73
N ARG A 14 39.24 -20.37 -12.33
CA ARG A 14 39.09 -20.26 -13.79
C ARG A 14 40.08 -19.26 -14.40
N PHE A 15 40.76 -18.48 -13.57
CA PHE A 15 41.75 -17.46 -13.91
C PHE A 15 42.86 -17.43 -12.85
N ALA A 16 44.06 -16.98 -13.21
CA ALA A 16 45.17 -16.80 -12.27
C ALA A 16 44.80 -15.74 -11.19
N PRO A 17 45.03 -16.01 -9.90
CA PRO A 17 44.73 -15.07 -8.81
C PRO A 17 45.36 -13.68 -8.99
N GLU A 18 46.54 -13.63 -9.57
CA GLU A 18 47.29 -12.41 -9.87
C GLU A 18 46.58 -11.56 -10.93
N LEU A 19 46.01 -12.22 -11.95
CA LEU A 19 45.26 -11.55 -13.02
C LEU A 19 43.89 -11.04 -12.51
N ALA A 20 43.26 -11.78 -11.61
CA ALA A 20 42.02 -11.35 -10.94
C ALA A 20 42.30 -10.15 -10.01
N TYR A 21 43.39 -10.21 -9.25
CA TYR A 21 43.86 -9.09 -8.43
C TYR A 21 44.10 -7.84 -9.28
N GLU A 22 44.82 -7.96 -10.40
CA GLU A 22 45.18 -6.81 -11.21
C GLU A 22 43.97 -6.18 -11.90
N ALA A 23 43.03 -6.98 -12.40
CA ALA A 23 41.76 -6.49 -12.93
C ALA A 23 40.91 -5.79 -11.86
N ALA A 24 40.87 -6.31 -10.64
CA ALA A 24 40.16 -5.69 -9.53
C ALA A 24 40.82 -4.40 -9.04
N ARG A 25 42.15 -4.35 -9.00
CA ARG A 25 42.93 -3.16 -8.65
C ARG A 25 42.63 -2.02 -9.63
N LEU A 26 42.73 -2.29 -10.93
CA LEU A 26 42.43 -1.30 -11.97
C LEU A 26 40.97 -0.84 -11.91
N TYR A 27 40.03 -1.74 -11.59
CA TYR A 27 38.59 -1.43 -11.56
C TYR A 27 38.12 -0.68 -10.31
N TYR A 28 38.61 -1.05 -9.11
CA TYR A 28 38.13 -0.47 -7.84
C TYR A 28 39.03 0.61 -7.25
N LEU A 29 40.33 0.61 -7.57
CA LEU A 29 41.27 1.60 -7.01
C LEU A 29 41.66 2.66 -8.02
N ASP A 30 41.79 2.29 -9.29
CA ASP A 30 42.23 3.21 -10.35
C ASP A 30 41.04 3.74 -11.19
N ASP A 31 39.80 3.37 -10.85
CA ASP A 31 38.54 3.73 -11.53
C ASP A 31 38.57 3.51 -13.06
N GLU A 32 39.35 2.55 -13.53
CA GLU A 32 39.43 2.27 -14.97
C GLU A 32 38.18 1.54 -15.48
N THR A 33 37.74 1.94 -16.67
CA THR A 33 36.63 1.25 -17.34
C THR A 33 37.03 -0.18 -17.72
N GLN A 34 36.09 -1.12 -17.70
CA GLN A 34 36.36 -2.50 -18.13
C GLN A 34 36.88 -2.60 -19.58
N ALA A 35 36.62 -1.58 -20.40
CA ALA A 35 37.18 -1.43 -21.73
C ALA A 35 38.69 -1.16 -21.70
N SER A 36 39.13 -0.20 -20.89
CA SER A 36 40.53 0.16 -20.69
C SER A 36 41.31 -1.02 -20.07
N ILE A 37 40.71 -1.67 -19.07
CA ILE A 37 41.31 -2.84 -18.42
C ILE A 37 41.44 -4.01 -19.40
N ALA A 38 40.46 -4.20 -20.29
CA ALA A 38 40.49 -5.26 -21.29
C ALA A 38 41.66 -5.08 -22.27
N GLU A 39 41.85 -3.85 -22.76
CA GLU A 39 42.97 -3.50 -23.63
C GLU A 39 44.32 -3.67 -22.90
N ARG A 40 44.41 -3.17 -21.67
CA ARG A 40 45.62 -3.18 -20.85
C ARG A 40 46.06 -4.58 -20.43
N LEU A 41 45.10 -5.45 -20.12
CA LEU A 41 45.35 -6.85 -19.75
C LEU A 41 45.33 -7.80 -20.95
N GLN A 42 45.14 -7.29 -22.18
CA GLN A 42 44.99 -8.06 -23.42
C GLN A 42 43.97 -9.20 -23.32
N VAL A 43 42.83 -8.92 -22.69
CA VAL A 43 41.70 -9.86 -22.56
C VAL A 43 40.42 -9.21 -23.07
N SER A 44 39.37 -9.99 -23.30
CA SER A 44 38.08 -9.41 -23.69
C SER A 44 37.39 -8.71 -22.51
N ARG A 45 36.55 -7.69 -22.76
CA ARG A 45 35.73 -7.04 -21.71
C ARG A 45 34.92 -8.04 -20.85
N PRO A 46 34.29 -9.09 -21.42
CA PRO A 46 33.66 -10.15 -20.63
C PRO A 46 34.64 -10.93 -19.74
N THR A 47 35.91 -11.01 -20.13
CA THR A 47 36.96 -11.63 -19.31
C THR A 47 37.35 -10.74 -18.15
N VAL A 48 37.44 -9.41 -18.33
CA VAL A 48 37.63 -8.45 -17.23
C VAL A 48 36.50 -8.57 -16.21
N SER A 49 35.24 -8.58 -16.66
CA SER A 49 34.09 -8.75 -15.77
C SER A 49 34.19 -10.05 -14.96
N ARG A 50 34.60 -11.16 -15.60
CA ARG A 50 34.86 -12.44 -14.92
C ARG A 50 36.04 -12.38 -13.94
N LEU A 51 37.12 -11.65 -14.27
CA LEU A 51 38.28 -11.48 -13.41
C LEU A 51 37.93 -10.64 -12.15
N VAL A 52 37.16 -9.57 -12.31
CA VAL A 52 36.66 -8.75 -11.20
C VAL A 52 35.69 -9.53 -10.30
N ALA A 53 34.80 -10.33 -10.90
CA ALA A 53 33.92 -11.23 -10.16
C ALA A 53 34.70 -12.33 -9.43
N GLU A 54 35.73 -12.89 -10.08
CA GLU A 54 36.61 -13.88 -9.48
C GLU A 54 37.43 -13.29 -8.33
N ALA A 55 37.87 -12.03 -8.42
CA ALA A 55 38.54 -11.33 -7.33
C ALA A 55 37.64 -11.15 -6.10
N ARG A 56 36.35 -10.83 -6.30
CA ARG A 56 35.35 -10.84 -5.20
C ARG A 56 35.19 -12.24 -4.62
N ARG A 57 35.09 -13.28 -5.47
CA ARG A 57 34.94 -14.68 -5.04
C ARG A 57 36.14 -15.18 -4.23
N LEU A 58 37.34 -14.77 -4.62
CA LEU A 58 38.60 -15.10 -3.93
C LEU A 58 38.82 -14.26 -2.66
N GLY A 59 37.92 -13.32 -2.35
CA GLY A 59 38.04 -12.44 -1.18
C GLY A 59 39.12 -11.35 -1.32
N LEU A 60 39.59 -11.08 -2.54
CA LEU A 60 40.57 -10.02 -2.83
C LEU A 60 39.94 -8.62 -2.80
N VAL A 61 38.61 -8.53 -2.85
CA VAL A 61 37.83 -7.29 -2.76
C VAL A 61 36.77 -7.44 -1.68
N ARG A 62 36.75 -6.52 -0.71
CA ARG A 62 35.69 -6.38 0.28
C ARG A 62 34.95 -5.08 0.01
N ILE A 63 33.63 -5.15 -0.16
CA ILE A 63 32.77 -3.98 -0.40
C ILE A 63 31.99 -3.73 0.88
N GLU A 64 32.17 -2.55 1.46
CA GLU A 64 31.42 -2.07 2.61
C GLU A 64 30.44 -1.00 2.15
N VAL A 65 29.16 -1.17 2.48
CA VAL A 65 28.11 -0.20 2.21
C VAL A 65 27.83 0.54 3.52
N VAL A 66 28.30 1.78 3.60
CA VAL A 66 28.11 2.62 4.79
C VAL A 66 26.74 3.28 4.72
N ASP A 67 25.88 3.01 5.71
CA ASP A 67 24.61 3.74 5.88
C ASP A 67 24.89 5.10 6.52
N PRO A 68 24.63 6.22 5.82
CA PRO A 68 24.89 7.56 6.35
C PRO A 68 24.03 7.92 7.57
N ARG A 69 23.03 7.10 7.93
CA ARG A 69 22.12 7.30 9.08
C ARG A 69 22.46 6.40 10.28
N ALA A 70 23.58 5.68 10.25
CA ALA A 70 23.97 4.79 11.34
C ALA A 70 24.16 5.56 12.67
N ASP A 71 24.87 6.70 12.62
CA ASP A 71 25.16 7.53 13.80
C ASP A 71 23.89 8.09 14.45
N GLU A 72 22.91 8.52 13.64
CA GLU A 72 21.61 9.02 14.14
C GLU A 72 20.81 7.94 14.90
N ARG A 73 20.95 6.67 14.47
CA ARG A 73 20.27 5.55 15.13
C ARG A 73 20.91 5.20 16.46
N ASP A 74 22.24 5.23 16.54
CA ASP A 74 22.94 4.97 17.80
C ASP A 74 22.65 6.09 18.83
N GLU A 75 22.53 7.34 18.38
CA GLU A 75 22.10 8.44 19.24
C GLU A 75 20.65 8.27 19.73
N LEU A 76 19.72 7.92 18.84
CA LEU A 76 18.33 7.65 19.23
C LEU A 76 18.24 6.44 20.17
N ALA A 77 19.05 5.40 19.94
CA ALA A 77 19.11 4.24 20.81
C ALA A 77 19.58 4.62 22.22
N GLY A 78 20.61 5.46 22.34
CA GLY A 78 21.07 6.00 23.62
C GLY A 78 19.96 6.75 24.36
N ARG A 79 19.26 7.67 23.67
CA ARG A 79 18.15 8.43 24.27
C ARG A 79 16.99 7.55 24.72
N LEU A 80 16.66 6.52 23.95
CA LEU A 80 15.60 5.57 24.32
C LEU A 80 16.01 4.71 25.52
N ALA A 81 17.28 4.27 25.59
CA ALA A 81 17.80 3.54 26.73
C ALA A 81 17.67 4.37 28.02
N ASP A 82 18.05 5.64 27.96
CA ASP A 82 17.92 6.56 29.10
C ASP A 82 16.45 6.79 29.50
N ALA A 83 15.59 7.07 28.51
CA ALA A 83 14.18 7.41 28.74
C ALA A 83 13.34 6.23 29.26
N LEU A 84 13.68 5.02 28.84
CA LEU A 84 12.99 3.78 29.22
C LEU A 84 13.69 3.05 30.38
N HIS A 85 14.80 3.63 30.90
CA HIS A 85 15.64 3.02 31.93
C HIS A 85 16.11 1.59 31.57
N LEU A 86 16.47 1.40 30.31
CA LEU A 86 17.00 0.14 29.79
C LEU A 86 18.52 0.19 29.72
N GLN A 87 19.18 -0.95 29.97
CA GLN A 87 20.65 -1.02 29.89
C GLN A 87 21.18 -0.77 28.49
N ARG A 88 20.40 -1.15 27.47
CA ARG A 88 20.74 -0.97 26.06
C ARG A 88 19.47 -1.03 25.22
N VAL A 89 19.40 -0.16 24.21
CA VAL A 89 18.43 -0.24 23.13
C VAL A 89 19.19 -0.46 21.83
N ARG A 90 18.65 -1.28 20.93
CA ARG A 90 19.14 -1.42 19.55
C ARG A 90 18.01 -1.05 18.61
N ILE A 91 18.28 -0.10 17.72
CA ILE A 91 17.33 0.31 16.70
C ILE A 91 17.73 -0.36 15.40
N VAL A 92 16.92 -1.33 14.98
CA VAL A 92 17.10 -2.01 13.72
C VAL A 92 16.17 -1.35 12.68
N PRO A 93 16.70 -0.89 11.54
CA PRO A 93 15.87 -0.40 10.46
C PRO A 93 15.10 -1.57 9.85
N SER A 94 13.78 -1.63 10.08
CA SER A 94 12.91 -2.54 9.33
C SER A 94 11.99 -1.73 8.42
N VAL A 95 12.09 -1.99 7.13
CA VAL A 95 11.33 -1.30 6.07
C VAL A 95 10.13 -2.12 5.60
N HIS A 96 9.99 -3.38 6.05
CA HIS A 96 8.92 -4.27 5.61
C HIS A 96 8.49 -5.30 6.66
N PRO A 97 7.19 -5.48 6.96
CA PRO A 97 6.69 -6.42 7.97
C PRO A 97 7.08 -7.88 7.78
N SER A 98 7.41 -8.31 6.55
CA SER A 98 7.85 -9.69 6.27
C SER A 98 9.34 -9.95 6.50
N ARG A 99 10.13 -8.92 6.84
CA ARG A 99 11.57 -9.03 7.09
C ARG A 99 11.94 -8.85 8.57
N VAL A 100 10.97 -8.61 9.43
CA VAL A 100 11.17 -8.29 10.86
C VAL A 100 12.07 -9.32 11.55
N GLY A 101 11.80 -10.62 11.41
CA GLY A 101 12.69 -11.67 11.96
C GLY A 101 14.13 -11.58 11.46
N ARG A 102 14.32 -11.46 10.13
CA ARG A 102 15.65 -11.38 9.49
C ARG A 102 16.42 -10.14 9.94
N ASP A 103 15.75 -9.00 10.03
CA ASP A 103 16.37 -7.73 10.38
C ASP A 103 16.77 -7.72 11.87
N LEU A 104 15.93 -8.28 12.74
CA LEU A 104 16.17 -8.31 14.20
C LEU A 104 17.17 -9.38 14.64
N ALA A 105 17.27 -10.51 13.93
CA ALA A 105 18.10 -11.64 14.34
C ALA A 105 19.58 -11.31 14.62
N PRO A 106 20.28 -10.47 13.84
CA PRO A 106 21.65 -10.07 14.15
C PRO A 106 21.77 -9.32 15.50
N ALA A 107 20.83 -8.42 15.79
CA ALA A 107 20.82 -7.68 17.05
C ALA A 107 20.53 -8.60 18.24
N VAL A 108 19.57 -9.52 18.08
CA VAL A 108 19.24 -10.53 19.10
C VAL A 108 20.40 -11.49 19.33
N THR A 109 21.08 -11.93 18.27
CA THR A 109 22.28 -12.77 18.35
C THR A 109 23.38 -12.11 19.17
N ALA A 110 23.68 -10.84 18.90
CA ALA A 110 24.68 -10.09 19.65
C ALA A 110 24.34 -9.97 21.15
N GLU A 111 23.06 -9.80 21.50
CA GLU A 111 22.63 -9.75 22.90
C GLU A 111 22.70 -11.13 23.57
N LEU A 112 22.31 -12.22 22.88
CA LEU A 112 22.46 -13.58 23.40
C LEU A 112 23.92 -13.94 23.68
N GLU A 113 24.84 -13.58 22.79
CA GLU A 113 26.28 -13.76 23.01
C GLU A 113 26.77 -12.95 24.23
N SER A 114 26.25 -11.74 24.42
CA SER A 114 26.62 -10.89 25.55
C SER A 114 26.18 -11.45 26.91
N MET A 115 25.13 -12.29 26.95
CA MET A 115 24.66 -12.96 28.16
C MET A 115 25.63 -14.05 28.65
N ARG A 116 26.55 -14.54 27.80
CA ARG A 116 27.56 -15.56 28.13
C ARG A 116 26.97 -16.81 28.81
N LEU A 117 25.85 -17.30 28.27
CA LEU A 117 25.18 -18.50 28.76
C LEU A 117 26.09 -19.73 28.65
N LYS A 118 26.04 -20.58 29.68
CA LYS A 118 26.86 -21.79 29.81
C LYS A 118 25.98 -23.04 29.75
N PRO A 119 26.56 -24.21 29.43
CA PRO A 119 25.85 -25.48 29.57
C PRO A 119 25.22 -25.64 30.97
N GLY A 120 23.93 -25.97 31.03
CA GLY A 120 23.14 -26.05 32.25
C GLY A 120 22.35 -24.77 32.60
N ASP A 121 22.63 -23.64 31.96
CA ASP A 121 21.82 -22.42 32.13
C ASP A 121 20.46 -22.55 31.43
N ALA A 122 19.48 -21.75 31.88
CA ALA A 122 18.16 -21.68 31.28
C ALA A 122 17.91 -20.32 30.59
N LEU A 123 17.21 -20.35 29.46
CA LEU A 123 16.75 -19.19 28.70
C LEU A 123 15.25 -19.34 28.39
N LEU A 124 14.46 -18.30 28.65
CA LEU A 124 13.02 -18.35 28.35
C LEU A 124 12.70 -17.81 26.96
N CYS A 125 11.62 -18.31 26.37
CA CYS A 125 11.10 -17.81 25.09
C CYS A 125 9.58 -17.65 25.18
N SER A 126 9.05 -16.47 24.81
CA SER A 126 7.60 -16.23 24.81
C SER A 126 6.94 -16.67 23.51
N SER A 127 5.61 -16.76 23.53
CA SER A 127 4.82 -16.69 22.30
C SER A 127 4.87 -15.28 21.69
N GLY A 128 4.42 -15.17 20.44
CA GLY A 128 4.30 -13.90 19.72
C GLY A 128 4.94 -13.96 18.33
N ARG A 129 4.34 -13.24 17.39
CA ARG A 129 4.75 -13.24 15.98
C ARG A 129 6.21 -12.85 15.78
N THR A 130 6.65 -11.77 16.41
CA THR A 130 8.03 -11.29 16.30
C THR A 130 9.03 -12.32 16.82
N VAL A 131 8.75 -12.95 17.97
CA VAL A 131 9.61 -13.99 18.55
C VAL A 131 9.66 -15.22 17.63
N TYR A 132 8.50 -15.67 17.14
CA TYR A 132 8.40 -16.76 16.15
C TYR A 132 9.25 -16.50 14.90
N GLU A 133 9.18 -15.29 14.35
CA GLU A 133 9.97 -14.91 13.16
C GLU A 133 11.47 -14.85 13.43
N ILE A 134 11.88 -14.38 14.63
CA ILE A 134 13.30 -14.32 15.06
C ILE A 134 13.87 -15.72 15.24
N VAL A 135 13.16 -16.62 15.96
CA VAL A 135 13.62 -18.01 16.14
C VAL A 135 13.61 -18.80 14.84
N GLY A 136 13.00 -18.26 13.77
CA GLY A 136 13.11 -18.77 12.40
C GLY A 136 14.43 -18.42 11.69
N GLN A 137 15.29 -17.59 12.29
CA GLN A 137 16.57 -17.16 11.71
C GLN A 137 17.78 -17.85 12.37
N PRO A 138 18.97 -17.81 11.75
CA PRO A 138 20.21 -18.19 12.41
C PRO A 138 20.46 -17.32 13.65
N LEU A 139 20.66 -17.95 14.81
CA LEU A 139 20.96 -17.30 16.10
C LEU A 139 22.28 -17.83 16.67
N ALA A 140 22.76 -17.18 17.74
CA ALA A 140 23.98 -17.58 18.44
C ALA A 140 23.90 -19.06 18.91
N PRO A 141 24.99 -19.85 18.79
CA PRO A 141 25.02 -21.20 19.34
C PRO A 141 24.85 -21.19 20.86
N LEU A 142 23.92 -22.00 21.38
CA LEU A 142 23.58 -22.13 22.80
C LEU A 142 23.72 -23.59 23.26
N ALA A 143 24.78 -24.26 22.80
CA ALA A 143 25.02 -25.68 23.10
C ALA A 143 25.00 -25.95 24.61
N GLY A 144 24.12 -26.85 25.04
CA GLY A 144 23.98 -27.23 26.45
C GLY A 144 23.09 -26.32 27.30
N VAL A 145 22.55 -25.22 26.76
CA VAL A 145 21.56 -24.37 27.44
C VAL A 145 20.19 -25.03 27.34
N GLN A 146 19.34 -24.86 28.36
CA GLN A 146 17.93 -25.27 28.33
C GLN A 146 17.05 -24.11 27.86
N ILE A 147 16.20 -24.34 26.86
CA ILE A 147 15.21 -23.36 26.41
C ILE A 147 13.83 -23.80 26.89
N ALA A 148 13.15 -22.92 27.62
CA ALA A 148 11.83 -23.19 28.16
C ALA A 148 10.83 -22.09 27.75
N PRO A 149 9.56 -22.43 27.51
CA PRO A 149 8.54 -21.42 27.24
C PRO A 149 8.24 -20.59 28.50
N SER A 150 8.01 -19.28 28.35
CA SER A 150 7.65 -18.39 29.46
C SER A 150 6.16 -18.40 29.82
N VAL A 151 5.33 -19.02 28.98
CA VAL A 151 3.88 -19.13 29.16
C VAL A 151 3.37 -20.46 28.63
N GLY A 152 2.23 -20.91 29.16
CA GLY A 152 1.49 -22.05 28.61
C GLY A 152 1.03 -21.81 27.17
N GLY A 153 0.65 -22.89 26.49
CA GLY A 153 0.13 -22.82 25.13
C GLY A 153 -1.22 -22.10 25.07
N LEU A 154 -1.45 -21.31 24.03
CA LEU A 154 -2.76 -20.71 23.76
C LEU A 154 -3.50 -21.59 22.75
N SER A 155 -4.80 -21.81 22.95
CA SER A 155 -5.63 -22.64 22.08
C SER A 155 -6.02 -21.91 20.77
N GLU A 156 -5.01 -21.46 20.03
CA GLU A 156 -5.13 -20.73 18.77
C GLU A 156 -4.45 -21.52 17.64
N PRO A 157 -5.03 -21.58 16.42
CA PRO A 157 -4.49 -22.39 15.33
C PRO A 157 -3.19 -21.84 14.73
N VAL A 158 -2.73 -20.69 15.20
CA VAL A 158 -1.65 -19.92 14.58
C VAL A 158 -0.29 -20.25 15.19
N ALA A 159 0.73 -20.46 14.35
CA ALA A 159 2.04 -20.98 14.77
C ALA A 159 2.74 -20.13 15.85
N TRP A 160 2.58 -18.81 15.83
CA TRP A 160 3.21 -17.93 16.81
C TRP A 160 2.55 -17.94 18.21
N TYR A 161 1.45 -18.69 18.39
CA TYR A 161 0.86 -18.97 19.69
C TYR A 161 1.25 -20.35 20.24
N GLN A 162 1.94 -21.17 19.44
CA GLN A 162 2.41 -22.49 19.81
C GLN A 162 3.79 -22.39 20.50
N THR A 163 3.79 -22.18 21.82
CA THR A 163 5.00 -21.94 22.61
C THR A 163 6.03 -23.07 22.55
N ASN A 164 5.57 -24.33 22.50
CA ASN A 164 6.45 -25.48 22.34
C ASN A 164 7.09 -25.54 20.94
N GLU A 165 6.39 -25.08 19.90
CA GLU A 165 6.94 -25.01 18.54
C GLU A 165 8.03 -23.94 18.44
N ILE A 166 7.80 -22.75 19.02
CA ILE A 166 8.81 -21.70 19.14
C ILE A 166 10.05 -22.20 19.89
N THR A 167 9.82 -22.89 21.01
CA THR A 167 10.89 -23.49 21.85
C THR A 167 11.70 -24.52 21.07
N ARG A 168 11.02 -25.41 20.33
CA ARG A 168 11.65 -26.43 19.49
C ARG A 168 12.51 -25.81 18.39
N GLN A 169 11.96 -24.85 17.64
CA GLN A 169 12.69 -24.18 16.56
C GLN A 169 13.94 -23.46 17.08
N MET A 170 13.82 -22.76 18.21
CA MET A 170 14.95 -22.07 18.81
C MET A 170 16.04 -23.05 19.25
N ALA A 171 15.66 -24.17 19.87
CA ALA A 171 16.61 -25.19 20.30
C ALA A 171 17.34 -25.85 19.12
N GLU A 172 16.61 -26.21 18.06
CA GLU A 172 17.20 -26.81 16.86
C GLU A 172 18.22 -25.89 16.18
N ARG A 173 17.94 -24.60 16.09
CA ARG A 173 18.83 -23.63 15.42
C ARG A 173 20.05 -23.25 16.24
N THR A 174 19.94 -23.27 17.55
CA THR A 174 21.02 -22.87 18.46
C THR A 174 21.83 -24.05 18.99
N GLY A 175 21.34 -25.29 18.81
CA GLY A 175 21.93 -26.49 19.41
C GLY A 175 21.66 -26.63 20.91
N ALA A 176 20.67 -25.90 21.44
CA ALA A 176 20.23 -25.99 22.84
C ALA A 176 19.28 -27.18 23.06
N PHE A 177 18.93 -27.45 24.32
CA PHE A 177 17.97 -28.48 24.70
C PHE A 177 16.59 -27.88 25.00
N PRO A 178 15.51 -28.32 24.32
CA PRO A 178 14.18 -27.81 24.59
C PRO A 178 13.55 -28.47 25.82
N ALA A 179 12.87 -27.67 26.64
CA ALA A 179 12.01 -28.11 27.73
C ALA A 179 10.56 -27.73 27.42
N PHE A 180 9.69 -28.72 27.15
CA PHE A 180 8.34 -28.47 26.67
C PHE A 180 7.33 -28.36 27.82
N LEU A 181 6.46 -27.35 27.72
CA LEU A 181 5.36 -27.12 28.66
C LEU A 181 4.04 -27.57 28.04
N TYR A 182 3.54 -28.73 28.44
CA TYR A 182 2.26 -29.28 27.98
C TYR A 182 1.11 -28.81 28.87
N ALA A 183 0.99 -27.50 29.04
CA ALA A 183 -0.09 -26.87 29.80
C ALA A 183 -0.64 -25.68 29.00
N GLU A 184 -1.96 -25.54 29.02
CA GLU A 184 -2.60 -24.33 28.49
C GLU A 184 -2.21 -23.11 29.34
N ALA A 185 -2.19 -21.93 28.73
CA ALA A 185 -1.95 -20.68 29.43
C ALA A 185 -3.03 -20.40 30.50
N MET A 186 -4.24 -20.93 30.32
CA MET A 186 -5.37 -20.75 31.25
C MET A 186 -6.16 -22.05 31.44
N PRO A 187 -5.61 -23.03 32.19
CA PRO A 187 -6.24 -24.33 32.40
C PRO A 187 -7.51 -24.22 33.26
N ALA A 188 -8.41 -25.20 33.12
CA ALA A 188 -9.58 -25.34 33.98
C ALA A 188 -9.18 -25.47 35.47
N PRO A 189 -10.01 -25.00 36.44
CA PRO A 189 -9.66 -25.03 37.87
C PRO A 189 -9.27 -26.41 38.42
N ALA A 190 -9.88 -27.48 37.91
CA ALA A 190 -9.52 -28.85 38.28
C ALA A 190 -8.14 -29.25 37.74
N LEU A 191 -7.84 -28.91 36.48
CA LEU A 191 -6.58 -29.22 35.83
C LEU A 191 -5.41 -28.44 36.46
N ARG A 192 -5.63 -27.16 36.84
CA ARG A 192 -4.58 -26.36 37.47
C ARG A 192 -4.02 -27.01 38.74
N ARG A 193 -4.91 -27.55 39.59
CA ARG A 193 -4.50 -28.21 40.84
C ARG A 193 -3.65 -29.46 40.58
N SER A 194 -3.94 -30.21 39.52
CA SER A 194 -3.14 -31.37 39.12
C SER A 194 -1.81 -31.00 38.50
N LEU A 195 -1.73 -29.89 37.74
CA LEU A 195 -0.46 -29.41 37.16
C LEU A 195 0.58 -29.09 38.23
N ASP A 196 0.16 -28.52 39.36
CA ASP A 196 1.06 -28.21 40.46
C ASP A 196 1.67 -29.46 41.11
N GLU A 197 1.13 -30.66 40.87
CA GLU A 197 1.67 -31.95 41.33
C GLU A 197 2.49 -32.69 40.27
N ASP A 198 2.39 -32.28 38.99
CA ASP A 198 3.07 -32.91 37.87
C ASP A 198 4.58 -32.61 37.87
N PRO A 199 5.45 -33.65 37.90
CA PRO A 199 6.90 -33.44 37.93
C PRO A 199 7.46 -32.73 36.69
N THR A 200 6.86 -32.91 35.52
CA THR A 200 7.30 -32.29 34.26
C THR A 200 6.96 -30.80 34.26
N PHE A 201 5.74 -30.47 34.68
CA PHE A 201 5.30 -29.09 34.85
C PHE A 201 6.17 -28.36 35.88
N ARG A 202 6.44 -28.97 37.05
CA ARG A 202 7.34 -28.41 38.08
C ARG A 202 8.76 -28.22 37.58
N HIS A 203 9.27 -29.14 36.77
CA HIS A 203 10.59 -29.03 36.18
C HIS A 203 10.68 -27.78 35.28
N VAL A 204 9.76 -27.63 34.33
CA VAL A 204 9.77 -26.51 33.37
C VAL A 204 9.49 -25.16 34.05
N THR A 205 8.49 -25.10 34.93
CA THR A 205 8.20 -23.88 35.70
C THR A 205 9.30 -23.53 36.69
N GLY A 206 10.03 -24.51 37.21
CA GLY A 206 11.24 -24.30 38.01
C GLY A 206 12.36 -23.59 37.22
N LEU A 207 12.44 -23.80 35.90
CA LEU A 207 13.38 -23.08 35.04
C LEU A 207 13.08 -21.59 34.94
N TRP A 208 11.84 -21.15 35.18
CA TRP A 208 11.49 -19.72 35.13
C TRP A 208 12.25 -18.89 36.18
N GLY A 209 12.44 -19.45 37.38
CA GLY A 209 13.22 -18.79 38.44
C GLY A 209 14.74 -18.91 38.27
N ALA A 210 15.21 -19.91 37.52
CA ALA A 210 16.63 -20.17 37.27
C ALA A 210 17.14 -19.58 35.94
N ALA A 211 16.24 -19.06 35.10
CA ALA A 211 16.60 -18.52 33.80
C ALA A 211 17.47 -17.26 33.91
N LYS A 212 18.53 -17.21 33.10
CA LYS A 212 19.48 -16.08 33.06
C LYS A 212 19.09 -15.01 32.05
N GLY A 213 18.08 -15.28 31.23
CA GLY A 213 17.55 -14.33 30.25
C GLY A 213 16.26 -14.84 29.61
N ALA A 214 15.67 -14.00 28.77
CA ALA A 214 14.53 -14.38 27.97
C ALA A 214 14.46 -13.59 26.66
N ILE A 215 13.85 -14.20 25.65
CA ILE A 215 13.39 -13.53 24.44
C ILE A 215 11.87 -13.40 24.55
N VAL A 216 11.40 -12.16 24.70
CA VAL A 216 9.98 -11.88 24.89
C VAL A 216 9.48 -10.83 23.91
N GLY A 217 8.24 -10.99 23.44
CA GLY A 217 7.50 -9.94 22.77
C GLY A 217 6.79 -9.04 23.78
N ILE A 218 6.70 -7.75 23.49
CA ILE A 218 5.79 -6.83 24.19
C ILE A 218 4.52 -6.78 23.36
N GLY A 219 3.42 -7.24 23.95
CA GLY A 219 2.15 -7.33 23.25
C GLY A 219 1.33 -6.04 23.39
N ALA A 220 0.54 -5.73 22.36
CA ALA A 220 -0.37 -4.58 22.27
C ALA A 220 -1.51 -4.63 23.31
N PRO A 221 -2.24 -3.53 23.58
CA PRO A 221 -3.42 -3.56 24.44
C PRO A 221 -4.40 -4.70 24.06
N PRO A 222 -4.98 -5.44 25.02
CA PRO A 222 -5.92 -6.53 24.73
C PRO A 222 -7.10 -6.11 23.84
N THR A 223 -7.57 -4.88 24.01
CA THR A 223 -8.68 -4.27 23.28
C THR A 223 -8.42 -4.05 21.80
N VAL A 224 -7.15 -4.06 21.36
CA VAL A 224 -6.77 -3.81 19.95
C VAL A 224 -6.16 -5.05 19.28
N ARG A 225 -6.23 -6.23 19.92
CA ARG A 225 -5.71 -7.48 19.33
C ARG A 225 -6.80 -8.25 18.62
N ASP A 226 -6.48 -8.69 17.40
CA ASP A 226 -7.33 -9.57 16.58
C ASP A 226 -7.51 -10.97 17.19
N SER A 227 -6.61 -11.37 18.09
CA SER A 227 -6.72 -12.63 18.85
C SER A 227 -6.02 -12.53 20.20
N ILE A 228 -6.80 -12.72 21.25
CA ILE A 228 -6.35 -13.20 22.54
C ILE A 228 -7.07 -14.53 22.73
N SER A 229 -6.40 -15.53 23.33
CA SER A 229 -7.01 -16.83 23.59
C SER A 229 -8.44 -16.67 24.07
N ARG A 230 -9.41 -17.32 23.40
CA ARG A 230 -10.84 -17.30 23.76
C ARG A 230 -11.12 -17.62 25.23
N ALA A 231 -10.13 -18.19 25.95
CA ALA A 231 -10.18 -18.42 27.38
C ALA A 231 -10.13 -17.12 28.22
N ILE A 232 -9.49 -16.05 27.74
CA ILE A 232 -9.39 -14.76 28.43
C ILE A 232 -10.53 -13.85 27.93
N ARG A 233 -11.56 -13.67 28.77
CA ARG A 233 -12.75 -12.89 28.44
C ARG A 233 -12.54 -11.41 28.74
N ILE A 234 -11.94 -10.69 27.79
CA ILE A 234 -11.58 -9.27 27.92
C ILE A 234 -12.80 -8.43 28.30
N GLU A 235 -13.95 -8.67 27.66
CA GLU A 235 -15.22 -7.95 27.86
C GLU A 235 -15.80 -8.06 29.29
N GLN A 236 -15.37 -9.05 30.07
CA GLN A 236 -15.86 -9.32 31.42
C GLN A 236 -14.78 -9.08 32.49
N SER A 237 -13.66 -8.46 32.13
CA SER A 237 -12.47 -8.35 32.97
C SER A 237 -11.95 -6.91 33.07
N ASP A 238 -11.18 -6.63 34.10
CA ASP A 238 -10.49 -5.34 34.32
C ASP A 238 -9.35 -5.09 33.29
N LEU A 239 -9.21 -5.94 32.27
CA LEU A 239 -8.21 -5.83 31.20
C LEU A 239 -8.50 -4.74 30.16
N LEU A 240 -9.64 -4.05 30.27
CA LEU A 240 -9.96 -2.92 29.38
C LEU A 240 -8.96 -1.76 29.50
N ASP A 241 -8.39 -1.57 30.69
CA ASP A 241 -7.40 -0.53 30.97
C ASP A 241 -5.95 -0.98 30.72
N ALA A 242 -5.76 -2.24 30.31
CA ALA A 242 -4.44 -2.77 30.03
C ALA A 242 -3.84 -2.13 28.77
N VAL A 243 -2.67 -1.52 28.89
CA VAL A 243 -1.93 -0.90 27.76
C VAL A 243 -1.03 -1.88 27.02
N GLY A 244 -0.91 -3.11 27.54
CA GLY A 244 -0.13 -4.18 26.93
C GLY A 244 0.09 -5.36 27.88
N ASP A 245 0.84 -6.35 27.40
CA ASP A 245 1.28 -7.46 28.23
C ASP A 245 2.71 -7.90 27.91
N VAL A 246 3.34 -8.53 28.90
CA VAL A 246 4.53 -9.36 28.69
C VAL A 246 4.28 -10.73 29.28
N CYS A 247 4.45 -11.78 28.48
CA CYS A 247 4.24 -13.16 28.90
C CYS A 247 2.86 -13.34 29.56
N LEU A 248 1.83 -12.71 29.00
CA LEU A 248 0.46 -12.70 29.50
C LEU A 248 0.29 -12.10 30.90
N ASN A 249 1.27 -11.34 31.40
CA ASN A 249 1.09 -10.42 32.52
C ASN A 249 0.67 -9.06 31.95
N PHE A 250 -0.54 -8.62 32.24
CA PHE A 250 -1.12 -7.39 31.72
C PHE A 250 -0.79 -6.22 32.63
N PHE A 251 -0.54 -5.05 32.06
CA PHE A 251 -0.15 -3.85 32.80
C PHE A 251 -1.01 -2.65 32.43
N ASP A 252 -1.32 -1.81 33.42
CA ASP A 252 -1.95 -0.51 33.21
C ASP A 252 -0.93 0.55 32.74
N ALA A 253 -1.42 1.77 32.47
CA ALA A 253 -0.59 2.88 32.03
C ALA A 253 0.48 3.32 33.06
N GLU A 254 0.30 2.99 34.33
CA GLU A 254 1.25 3.24 35.41
C GLU A 254 2.24 2.08 35.62
N GLY A 255 2.16 1.01 34.81
CA GLY A 255 3.02 -0.16 34.89
C GLY A 255 2.66 -1.11 36.03
N ARG A 256 1.48 -0.99 36.63
CA ARG A 256 0.97 -1.93 37.64
C ARG A 256 0.34 -3.13 36.96
N ALA A 257 0.61 -4.32 37.49
CA ALA A 257 0.00 -5.54 36.96
C ALA A 257 -1.50 -5.57 37.26
N ILE A 258 -2.29 -5.93 36.24
CA ILE A 258 -3.75 -6.08 36.34
C ILE A 258 -4.06 -7.56 36.59
N GLU A 259 -4.70 -7.82 37.74
CA GLU A 259 -5.28 -9.12 38.05
C GLU A 259 -6.76 -9.12 37.63
N PHE A 260 -7.23 -10.25 37.11
CA PHE A 260 -8.60 -10.45 36.66
C PHE A 260 -9.07 -11.88 36.99
N ASP A 261 -10.37 -12.14 36.88
CA ASP A 261 -10.95 -13.46 37.17
C ASP A 261 -10.26 -14.59 36.36
N GLY A 262 -9.63 -15.52 37.07
CA GLY A 262 -8.85 -16.61 36.49
C GLY A 262 -7.33 -16.37 36.41
N SER A 263 -6.84 -15.20 36.81
CA SER A 263 -5.40 -14.90 36.87
C SER A 263 -4.64 -15.85 37.78
N GLU A 264 -5.26 -16.32 38.86
CA GLU A 264 -4.71 -17.30 39.80
C GLU A 264 -4.44 -18.67 39.15
N ARG A 265 -5.13 -18.97 38.05
CA ARG A 265 -4.97 -20.22 37.29
C ARG A 265 -4.02 -20.10 36.13
N MET A 266 -3.60 -18.91 35.75
CA MET A 266 -2.74 -18.72 34.58
C MET A 266 -1.38 -19.41 34.73
N VAL A 267 -0.96 -20.07 33.66
CA VAL A 267 0.36 -20.66 33.52
C VAL A 267 1.24 -19.66 32.77
N ARG A 268 1.87 -18.78 33.55
CA ARG A 268 2.74 -17.70 33.07
C ARG A 268 3.88 -17.45 34.06
N THR A 269 4.99 -16.88 33.59
CA THR A 269 6.05 -16.38 34.47
C THR A 269 5.47 -15.40 35.50
N PRO A 270 5.92 -15.44 36.78
CA PRO A 270 5.44 -14.53 37.81
C PRO A 270 5.64 -13.04 37.44
N VAL A 271 4.76 -12.15 37.89
CA VAL A 271 4.94 -10.70 37.74
C VAL A 271 6.26 -10.22 38.35
N SER A 272 6.73 -10.86 39.42
CA SER A 272 8.04 -10.57 40.02
C SER A 272 9.20 -10.85 39.08
N TRP A 273 9.07 -11.77 38.11
CA TRP A 273 10.06 -11.96 37.06
C TRP A 273 10.12 -10.74 36.14
N CYS A 274 8.97 -10.11 35.90
CA CYS A 274 8.90 -8.87 35.15
C CYS A 274 9.50 -7.68 35.95
N SER A 275 9.35 -7.63 37.27
CA SER A 275 9.87 -6.52 38.08
C SER A 275 11.28 -6.71 38.65
N ALA A 276 11.79 -7.95 38.75
CA ALA A 276 13.11 -8.27 39.31
C ALA A 276 14.24 -8.39 38.26
N SER A 277 13.92 -8.34 36.97
CA SER A 277 14.89 -8.31 35.88
C SER A 277 15.35 -6.88 35.65
N SER A 278 16.56 -6.55 36.10
CA SER A 278 17.22 -5.25 35.84
C SER A 278 17.70 -5.08 34.38
N THR A 279 17.07 -5.79 33.45
CA THR A 279 17.37 -5.81 32.02
C THR A 279 16.11 -6.16 31.24
N TRP A 280 15.51 -5.14 30.63
CA TRP A 280 14.48 -5.30 29.61
C TRP A 280 15.02 -4.78 28.27
N SER A 281 14.74 -5.47 27.18
CA SER A 281 14.94 -4.95 25.82
C SER A 281 13.56 -4.79 25.19
N ALA A 282 13.10 -3.55 25.05
CA ALA A 282 11.81 -3.21 24.43
C ALA A 282 12.03 -2.63 23.03
N SER A 283 11.26 -3.10 22.05
CA SER A 283 11.08 -2.42 20.77
C SER A 283 9.92 -1.43 20.92
N PRO A 284 10.07 -0.13 20.61
CA PRO A 284 8.95 0.79 20.73
C PRO A 284 7.98 0.61 19.57
N TRP A 285 6.70 0.44 19.91
CA TRP A 285 5.60 0.91 19.06
C TRP A 285 5.31 2.36 19.42
N ALA A 286 4.95 3.15 18.41
CA ALA A 286 4.80 4.59 18.50
C ALA A 286 3.54 4.98 19.31
N SER A 287 3.73 5.58 20.48
CA SER A 287 2.67 6.29 21.19
C SER A 287 2.90 7.80 21.15
N ARG A 288 1.85 8.52 20.75
CA ARG A 288 1.74 9.98 20.80
C ARG A 288 1.68 10.41 22.27
N ARG A 289 2.48 11.39 22.68
CA ARG A 289 2.32 12.07 23.98
C ARG A 289 1.19 13.11 23.95
N PRO A 290 0.39 13.24 25.02
CA PRO A 290 -0.44 14.43 25.28
C PRO A 290 0.42 15.58 25.86
N PRO A 291 0.00 16.85 25.77
CA PRO A 291 0.78 17.96 26.30
C PRO A 291 0.55 18.12 27.81
N ALA A 292 1.63 18.08 28.59
CA ALA A 292 1.67 18.59 29.96
C ALA A 292 2.46 19.90 29.97
N SER A 293 1.81 21.00 30.37
CA SER A 293 2.40 22.29 30.67
C SER A 293 2.71 22.38 32.18
N SER A 294 3.92 22.82 32.54
CA SER A 294 4.25 23.59 33.76
C SER A 294 5.78 23.72 33.93
N VAL A 295 6.34 24.95 33.84
CA VAL A 295 6.92 25.76 34.96
C VAL A 295 8.47 25.61 35.04
N PRO A 296 9.33 26.54 35.57
CA PRO A 296 9.19 27.91 36.11
C PRO A 296 10.16 29.00 35.53
N LEU A 297 9.88 30.25 35.92
CA LEU A 297 10.73 31.46 35.92
C LEU A 297 11.81 31.48 37.03
N ALA A 298 12.92 32.23 36.82
CA ALA A 298 13.57 33.20 37.74
C ALA A 298 15.07 33.47 37.37
N PRO A 299 15.80 34.48 37.94
CA PRO A 299 15.47 35.92 38.11
C PRO A 299 16.66 36.91 37.86
N GLY A 300 16.35 38.23 37.82
CA GLY A 300 17.22 39.38 38.21
C GLY A 300 18.14 39.97 37.11
N CYS A 301 18.47 41.26 37.00
CA CYS A 301 18.20 42.46 37.81
C CYS A 301 18.59 43.74 37.01
N CYS A 302 17.91 44.85 37.32
CA CYS A 302 18.37 46.26 37.31
C CYS A 302 18.61 47.06 35.99
N ALA A 303 17.84 48.15 35.89
CA ALA A 303 17.90 49.31 34.98
C ALA A 303 19.04 50.31 35.39
N PRO A 304 19.16 51.58 34.91
CA PRO A 304 18.29 52.35 33.99
C PRO A 304 19.00 53.32 32.98
N SER A 305 18.18 54.01 32.16
CA SER A 305 18.21 55.46 31.82
C SER A 305 18.10 55.84 30.32
N SER A 306 16.98 56.51 30.00
CA SER A 306 16.69 57.35 28.83
C SER A 306 17.52 58.67 28.86
N PRO A 307 17.45 59.69 27.94
CA PRO A 307 16.35 60.00 27.00
C PRO A 307 16.63 60.82 25.68
N ILE A 308 15.56 61.01 24.87
CA ILE A 308 15.10 62.28 24.23
C ILE A 308 15.74 62.85 22.92
N CYS A 309 14.85 62.97 21.90
CA CYS A 309 14.55 64.11 20.99
C CYS A 309 15.33 64.47 19.69
N ARG A 310 14.52 64.66 18.62
CA ARG A 310 14.30 65.90 17.80
C ARG A 310 14.61 65.82 16.29
N ARG A 311 13.53 65.95 15.49
CA ARG A 311 13.43 66.65 14.17
C ARG A 311 13.54 68.18 14.38
N PRO A 312 13.79 69.08 13.37
CA PRO A 312 13.14 69.14 12.04
C PRO A 312 13.95 69.76 10.85
N ALA A 313 13.28 69.90 9.69
CA ALA A 313 13.64 70.52 8.39
C ALA A 313 13.88 72.07 8.47
N PRO A 314 13.94 72.93 7.40
CA PRO A 314 13.77 72.76 5.93
C PRO A 314 14.70 73.64 5.02
N CYS A 315 14.60 73.55 3.68
CA CYS A 315 14.49 74.70 2.73
C CYS A 315 14.54 74.28 1.24
N SER A 316 13.76 74.98 0.41
CA SER A 316 13.80 75.00 -1.07
C SER A 316 14.09 76.45 -1.52
N PRO A 317 14.50 76.79 -2.78
CA PRO A 317 13.59 76.75 -3.95
C PRO A 317 14.21 76.54 -5.37
N ARG A 318 13.35 76.13 -6.33
CA ARG A 318 13.22 76.45 -7.79
C ARG A 318 14.49 76.51 -8.69
N ARG A 319 14.56 76.07 -9.96
CA ARG A 319 13.62 75.64 -11.04
C ARG A 319 14.49 75.11 -12.21
N SER A 320 14.16 73.98 -12.82
CA SER A 320 14.39 73.72 -14.26
C SER A 320 13.65 72.44 -14.67
N ARG A 321 12.82 72.53 -15.72
CA ARG A 321 12.04 71.43 -16.30
C ARG A 321 12.96 70.28 -16.77
N PRO A 322 12.74 69.02 -16.33
CA PRO A 322 13.34 67.87 -16.97
C PRO A 322 12.35 67.11 -17.85
N ARG A 323 12.96 66.47 -18.85
CA ARG A 323 12.42 65.57 -19.86
C ARG A 323 11.62 64.43 -19.22
N THR A 324 10.62 63.94 -19.95
CA THR A 324 9.84 62.74 -19.68
C THR A 324 10.73 61.57 -19.23
N PRO A 325 10.58 61.05 -18.00
CA PRO A 325 11.22 59.81 -17.58
C PRO A 325 10.34 58.61 -17.96
N ALA A 326 11.00 57.56 -18.42
CA ALA A 326 10.43 56.24 -18.61
C ALA A 326 9.68 55.76 -17.37
N ALA A 327 8.61 55.01 -17.60
CA ALA A 327 7.81 54.39 -16.55
C ALA A 327 8.70 53.60 -15.58
N SER A 328 8.67 54.00 -14.31
CA SER A 328 9.24 53.27 -13.20
C SER A 328 8.67 51.84 -13.15
N PRO A 329 9.50 50.81 -12.89
CA PRO A 329 8.98 49.46 -12.68
C PRO A 329 8.05 49.50 -11.47
N ARG A 330 6.82 49.01 -11.64
CA ARG A 330 5.90 48.78 -10.52
C ARG A 330 6.63 47.91 -9.49
N PRO A 331 6.45 48.14 -8.18
CA PRO A 331 6.95 47.21 -7.19
C PRO A 331 6.40 45.83 -7.55
N GLN A 332 7.29 44.84 -7.70
CA GLN A 332 6.89 43.44 -7.76
C GLN A 332 6.16 43.17 -6.44
N GLU A 333 4.83 43.14 -6.50
CA GLU A 333 4.05 42.39 -5.52
C GLU A 333 4.63 40.98 -5.55
N THR A 334 5.34 40.61 -4.49
CA THR A 334 5.60 39.22 -4.16
C THR A 334 4.24 38.54 -4.09
N ARG A 335 3.81 37.92 -5.20
CA ARG A 335 2.64 37.04 -5.21
C ARG A 335 2.95 35.96 -4.19
N VAL A 336 2.21 35.95 -3.09
CA VAL A 336 2.27 34.85 -2.14
C VAL A 336 1.82 33.62 -2.90
N GLU A 337 2.73 32.66 -3.06
CA GLU A 337 2.46 31.42 -3.77
C GLU A 337 1.35 30.66 -3.03
N GLN A 338 0.29 30.31 -3.76
CA GLN A 338 -0.86 29.59 -3.24
C GLN A 338 -0.67 28.10 -3.47
N PHE A 339 -1.10 27.29 -2.50
CA PHE A 339 -1.01 25.84 -2.54
C PHE A 339 -2.39 25.21 -2.54
N VAL A 340 -2.49 23.99 -3.04
CA VAL A 340 -3.70 23.17 -2.96
C VAL A 340 -3.39 21.80 -2.40
N ILE A 341 -4.39 21.18 -1.79
CA ILE A 341 -4.29 19.81 -1.27
C ILE A 341 -5.24 18.91 -2.06
N GLY A 342 -4.75 17.74 -2.46
CA GLY A 342 -5.58 16.67 -2.99
C GLY A 342 -5.39 15.40 -2.16
N VAL A 343 -6.48 14.77 -1.76
CA VAL A 343 -6.46 13.51 -1.00
C VAL A 343 -7.37 12.47 -1.66
N ASP A 344 -6.87 11.26 -1.77
CA ASP A 344 -7.55 10.10 -2.34
C ASP A 344 -7.58 8.96 -1.30
N VAL A 345 -8.78 8.44 -1.02
CA VAL A 345 -8.98 7.26 -0.17
C VAL A 345 -9.13 6.03 -1.07
N GLY A 346 -8.04 5.32 -1.32
CA GLY A 346 -8.03 4.11 -2.15
C GLY A 346 -8.33 2.83 -1.36
N THR A 347 -8.31 1.67 -2.03
CA THR A 347 -8.60 0.36 -1.41
C THR A 347 -7.59 -0.09 -0.36
N SER A 348 -6.31 0.20 -0.54
CA SER A 348 -5.22 -0.29 0.32
C SER A 348 -4.39 0.82 0.99
N SER A 349 -4.72 2.07 0.67
CA SER A 349 -4.08 3.23 1.25
C SER A 349 -4.82 4.51 0.93
N THR A 350 -4.87 5.43 1.88
CA THR A 350 -5.17 6.84 1.62
C THR A 350 -3.88 7.60 1.31
N LYS A 351 -3.89 8.43 0.26
CA LYS A 351 -2.74 9.23 -0.19
C LYS A 351 -3.13 10.68 -0.34
N GLY A 352 -2.25 11.59 0.01
CA GLY A 352 -2.45 13.02 -0.21
C GLY A 352 -1.19 13.72 -0.69
N VAL A 353 -1.40 14.82 -1.41
CA VAL A 353 -0.34 15.70 -1.92
C VAL A 353 -0.66 17.16 -1.65
N LEU A 354 0.38 17.92 -1.29
CA LEU A 354 0.41 19.37 -1.28
C LEU A 354 1.10 19.84 -2.56
N VAL A 355 0.42 20.66 -3.35
CA VAL A 355 0.88 21.08 -4.68
C VAL A 355 0.93 22.60 -4.77
N SER A 356 2.01 23.15 -5.32
CA SER A 356 2.18 24.57 -5.63
C SER A 356 1.37 25.01 -6.85
N ALA A 357 1.29 26.32 -7.07
CA ALA A 357 0.58 26.90 -8.21
C ALA A 357 1.10 26.43 -9.58
N ASP A 358 2.38 26.05 -9.67
CA ASP A 358 3.01 25.56 -10.92
C ASP A 358 2.86 24.04 -11.14
N GLY A 359 2.27 23.30 -10.19
CA GLY A 359 2.03 21.86 -10.28
C GLY A 359 3.09 21.00 -9.61
N SER A 360 4.10 21.62 -8.98
CA SER A 360 5.12 20.90 -8.24
C SER A 360 4.58 20.32 -6.93
N ILE A 361 4.84 19.03 -6.70
CA ILE A 361 4.51 18.37 -5.43
C ILE A 361 5.51 18.81 -4.37
N VAL A 362 5.05 19.54 -3.36
CA VAL A 362 5.86 20.03 -2.23
C VAL A 362 6.01 18.95 -1.16
N ARG A 363 4.91 18.23 -0.90
CA ARG A 363 4.84 17.21 0.15
C ARG A 363 3.84 16.14 -0.28
N SER A 364 4.09 14.89 0.07
CA SER A 364 3.13 13.80 0.00
C SER A 364 3.04 13.08 1.34
N ALA A 365 1.90 12.47 1.59
CA ALA A 365 1.66 11.63 2.76
C ALA A 365 0.78 10.44 2.36
N ALA A 366 0.95 9.31 3.06
CA ALA A 366 0.14 8.12 2.85
C ALA A 366 -0.13 7.39 4.17
N ARG A 367 -1.27 6.72 4.26
CA ARG A 367 -1.64 5.78 5.31
C ARG A 367 -2.08 4.48 4.65
N ARG A 368 -1.70 3.34 5.21
CA ARG A 368 -2.06 2.01 4.69
C ARG A 368 -3.17 1.44 5.55
N HIS A 369 -4.08 0.75 4.88
CA HIS A 369 -5.23 0.08 5.49
C HIS A 369 -5.61 -1.13 4.64
N ASP A 370 -6.45 -1.98 5.19
CA ASP A 370 -7.02 -3.13 4.49
C ASP A 370 -8.54 -3.10 4.62
N PRO A 371 -9.29 -3.50 3.58
CA PRO A 371 -10.72 -3.66 3.69
C PRO A 371 -11.08 -4.97 4.39
N ASP A 372 -12.22 -4.97 5.08
CA ASP A 372 -12.74 -6.12 5.80
C ASP A 372 -13.34 -7.15 4.84
N ARG A 373 -13.14 -8.43 5.18
CA ARG A 373 -13.67 -9.59 4.43
C ARG A 373 -14.40 -10.53 5.38
N PRO A 374 -15.59 -10.14 5.86
CA PRO A 374 -16.27 -10.89 6.92
C PRO A 374 -16.73 -12.28 6.48
N ARG A 375 -16.97 -12.47 5.16
CA ARG A 375 -17.42 -13.73 4.54
C ARG A 375 -16.90 -13.82 3.11
N ALA A 376 -16.92 -15.01 2.53
CA ALA A 376 -16.58 -15.22 1.12
C ALA A 376 -17.46 -14.32 0.22
N GLY A 377 -16.84 -13.63 -0.74
CA GLY A 377 -17.53 -12.69 -1.65
C GLY A 377 -17.96 -11.36 -1.01
N HIS A 378 -17.75 -11.17 0.29
CA HIS A 378 -18.06 -9.91 0.98
C HIS A 378 -16.78 -9.10 1.19
N VAL A 379 -16.78 -7.86 0.73
CA VAL A 379 -15.72 -6.89 1.00
C VAL A 379 -16.33 -5.55 1.40
N GLU A 380 -15.96 -5.06 2.57
CA GLU A 380 -16.50 -3.83 3.15
C GLU A 380 -15.44 -3.00 3.85
N MET A 381 -15.77 -1.73 4.14
CA MET A 381 -14.84 -0.83 4.80
C MET A 381 -15.57 0.19 5.67
N ASP A 382 -15.09 0.40 6.89
CA ASP A 382 -15.63 1.44 7.76
C ASP A 382 -15.36 2.83 7.18
N ALA A 383 -16.42 3.63 7.05
CA ALA A 383 -16.32 4.99 6.55
C ALA A 383 -15.58 5.92 7.53
N GLU A 384 -15.67 5.68 8.85
CA GLU A 384 -14.95 6.52 9.82
C GLU A 384 -13.42 6.43 9.65
N LEU A 385 -12.91 5.31 9.12
CA LEU A 385 -11.51 5.20 8.71
C LEU A 385 -11.17 6.20 7.61
N TRP A 386 -12.02 6.34 6.58
CA TRP A 386 -11.82 7.29 5.49
C TRP A 386 -11.64 8.71 6.01
N TRP A 387 -12.47 9.14 6.96
CA TRP A 387 -12.37 10.48 7.54
C TRP A 387 -11.15 10.63 8.44
N ALA A 388 -10.88 9.65 9.30
CA ALA A 388 -9.73 9.70 10.21
C ALA A 388 -8.41 9.83 9.44
N GLU A 389 -8.24 9.05 8.37
CA GLU A 389 -7.05 9.10 7.53
C GLU A 389 -6.98 10.36 6.68
N PHE A 390 -8.09 10.76 6.05
CA PHE A 390 -8.17 12.03 5.33
C PHE A 390 -7.78 13.20 6.24
N ALA A 391 -8.36 13.30 7.43
CA ALA A 391 -8.10 14.40 8.36
C ALA A 391 -6.66 14.40 8.85
N GLY A 392 -6.10 13.22 9.15
CA GLY A 392 -4.70 13.07 9.54
C GLY A 392 -3.72 13.48 8.45
N ILE A 393 -3.99 13.10 7.20
CA ILE A 393 -3.17 13.48 6.04
C ILE A 393 -3.32 14.96 5.72
N ALA A 394 -4.54 15.49 5.70
CA ALA A 394 -4.80 16.90 5.46
C ALA A 394 -4.08 17.78 6.51
N ALA A 395 -4.10 17.38 7.79
CA ALA A 395 -3.41 18.11 8.85
C ALA A 395 -1.88 18.09 8.69
N GLU A 396 -1.31 16.94 8.31
CA GLU A 396 0.12 16.82 8.03
C GLU A 396 0.54 17.72 6.85
N LEU A 397 -0.23 17.69 5.75
CA LEU A 397 0.05 18.48 4.56
C LEU A 397 -0.16 19.98 4.80
N ALA A 398 -1.20 20.35 5.55
CA ALA A 398 -1.47 21.74 5.89
C ALA A 398 -0.38 22.34 6.79
N ALA A 399 0.10 21.58 7.78
CA ALA A 399 1.20 22.01 8.64
C ALA A 399 2.54 22.15 7.88
N ALA A 400 2.71 21.42 6.78
CA ALA A 400 3.89 21.51 5.92
C ALA A 400 3.81 22.61 4.85
N ALA A 401 2.69 23.33 4.73
CA ALA A 401 2.47 24.31 3.67
C ALA A 401 3.35 25.56 3.85
N PRO A 402 4.18 25.93 2.86
CA PRO A 402 5.00 27.15 2.91
C PRO A 402 4.20 28.45 2.83
N GLY A 403 2.93 28.36 2.44
CA GLY A 403 2.03 29.49 2.21
C GLY A 403 0.56 29.09 2.30
N PRO A 404 -0.36 29.98 1.92
CA PRO A 404 -1.79 29.77 2.07
C PRO A 404 -2.30 28.61 1.20
N ILE A 405 -3.13 27.76 1.81
CA ILE A 405 -3.87 26.72 1.11
C ILE A 405 -5.15 27.35 0.54
N ALA A 406 -5.30 27.31 -0.77
CA ALA A 406 -6.37 28.00 -1.48
C ALA A 406 -7.59 27.11 -1.76
N ALA A 407 -7.41 25.80 -1.86
CA ALA A 407 -8.49 24.84 -2.14
C ALA A 407 -8.10 23.42 -1.69
N VAL A 408 -9.10 22.57 -1.49
CA VAL A 408 -8.92 21.13 -1.27
C VAL A 408 -9.78 20.31 -2.24
N GLY A 409 -9.22 19.21 -2.73
CA GLY A 409 -9.92 18.24 -3.56
C GLY A 409 -9.92 16.88 -2.89
N VAL A 410 -11.00 16.15 -3.09
CA VAL A 410 -11.19 14.80 -2.57
C VAL A 410 -11.29 13.80 -3.72
N SER A 411 -10.97 12.55 -3.47
CA SER A 411 -11.23 11.41 -4.35
C SER A 411 -11.39 10.17 -3.47
N GLY A 412 -11.93 9.11 -4.04
CA GLY A 412 -11.85 7.83 -3.36
C GLY A 412 -12.28 6.67 -4.24
N MET A 413 -11.97 5.49 -3.74
CA MET A 413 -12.32 4.22 -4.35
C MET A 413 -13.81 4.11 -4.62
N GLY A 414 -14.17 3.37 -5.67
CA GLY A 414 -15.57 3.11 -5.91
C GLY A 414 -15.86 2.36 -7.20
N PRO A 415 -17.15 2.14 -7.47
CA PRO A 415 -18.31 2.61 -6.69
C PRO A 415 -18.51 1.85 -5.37
N CYS A 416 -18.81 2.56 -4.27
CA CYS A 416 -19.14 1.95 -2.98
C CYS A 416 -20.57 2.32 -2.53
N THR A 417 -21.14 1.51 -1.65
CA THR A 417 -22.48 1.72 -1.07
C THR A 417 -22.36 1.97 0.42
N LEU A 418 -22.25 3.24 0.82
CA LEU A 418 -22.34 3.67 2.23
C LEU A 418 -23.75 4.19 2.52
N LEU A 419 -24.44 3.56 3.48
CA LEU A 419 -25.73 4.02 3.95
C LEU A 419 -25.60 4.69 5.31
N THR A 420 -26.22 5.86 5.46
CA THR A 420 -26.24 6.61 6.72
C THR A 420 -27.66 6.98 7.13
N ASP A 421 -27.82 7.35 8.40
CA ASP A 421 -29.01 8.09 8.84
C ASP A 421 -29.00 9.56 8.37
N GLY A 422 -30.04 10.32 8.72
CA GLY A 422 -30.17 11.74 8.37
C GLY A 422 -29.10 12.67 8.99
N ALA A 423 -28.36 12.19 10.00
CA ALA A 423 -27.23 12.92 10.58
C ALA A 423 -25.90 12.60 9.88
N GLY A 424 -25.90 11.69 8.90
CA GLY A 424 -24.68 11.25 8.21
C GLY A 424 -23.87 10.21 8.98
N ARG A 425 -24.45 9.57 10.01
CA ARG A 425 -23.78 8.50 10.77
C ARG A 425 -23.88 7.17 9.98
N PRO A 426 -22.75 6.51 9.67
CA PRO A 426 -22.76 5.19 9.03
C PRO A 426 -23.65 4.20 9.78
N LEU A 427 -24.52 3.50 9.05
CA LEU A 427 -25.37 2.45 9.62
C LEU A 427 -24.70 1.08 9.58
N ARG A 428 -23.74 0.91 8.67
CA ARG A 428 -22.88 -0.27 8.47
C ARG A 428 -21.60 0.14 7.72
N PRO A 429 -20.53 -0.66 7.77
CA PRO A 429 -19.37 -0.48 6.88
C PRO A 429 -19.81 -0.41 5.42
N ALA A 430 -19.21 0.42 4.56
CA ALA A 430 -19.62 0.53 3.17
C ALA A 430 -19.36 -0.77 2.38
N ILE A 431 -20.33 -1.23 1.57
CA ILE A 431 -20.07 -2.31 0.61
C ILE A 431 -19.18 -1.76 -0.50
N LEU A 432 -18.05 -2.42 -0.76
CA LEU A 432 -17.08 -1.95 -1.77
C LEU A 432 -17.52 -2.26 -3.20
N TYR A 433 -16.70 -1.87 -4.16
CA TYR A 433 -16.90 -2.02 -5.61
C TYR A 433 -16.83 -3.49 -6.07
N GLY A 434 -16.67 -3.75 -7.36
CA GLY A 434 -16.78 -5.08 -7.99
C GLY A 434 -15.90 -6.23 -7.48
N ILE A 435 -15.14 -6.03 -6.40
CA ILE A 435 -14.55 -7.12 -5.59
C ILE A 435 -15.57 -7.75 -4.62
N ASP A 436 -16.66 -7.06 -4.30
CA ASP A 436 -17.78 -7.59 -3.55
C ASP A 436 -18.84 -8.18 -4.49
N THR A 437 -19.21 -9.43 -4.25
CA THR A 437 -20.13 -10.21 -5.07
C THR A 437 -21.43 -10.59 -4.33
N ARG A 438 -21.70 -9.97 -3.17
CA ARG A 438 -22.83 -10.39 -2.31
C ARG A 438 -24.20 -10.19 -2.96
N ALA A 439 -24.31 -9.26 -3.91
CA ALA A 439 -25.55 -8.90 -4.60
C ALA A 439 -25.80 -9.68 -5.91
N SER A 440 -25.21 -10.87 -6.08
CA SER A 440 -25.31 -11.65 -7.32
C SER A 440 -26.74 -12.05 -7.67
N GLU A 441 -27.56 -12.42 -6.67
CA GLU A 441 -28.97 -12.76 -6.87
C GLU A 441 -29.79 -11.54 -7.33
N GLN A 442 -29.54 -10.38 -6.72
CA GLN A 442 -30.22 -9.13 -7.06
C GLN A 442 -29.83 -8.63 -8.45
N ILE A 443 -28.59 -8.86 -8.89
CA ILE A 443 -28.15 -8.57 -10.27
C ILE A 443 -29.02 -9.36 -11.26
N VAL A 444 -29.10 -10.69 -11.11
CA VAL A 444 -29.88 -11.54 -12.02
C VAL A 444 -31.37 -11.18 -12.01
N ARG A 445 -31.93 -10.94 -10.82
CA ARG A 445 -33.33 -10.54 -10.69
C ARG A 445 -33.61 -9.21 -11.40
N LEU A 446 -32.83 -8.17 -11.13
CA LEU A 446 -33.04 -6.84 -11.72
C LEU A 446 -32.84 -6.85 -13.24
N GLN A 447 -31.89 -7.64 -13.74
CA GLN A 447 -31.73 -7.85 -15.17
C GLN A 447 -32.96 -8.49 -15.82
N THR A 448 -33.57 -9.46 -15.14
CA THR A 448 -34.80 -10.11 -15.60
C THR A 448 -36.01 -9.17 -15.53
N GLU A 449 -36.15 -8.41 -14.45
CA GLU A 449 -37.31 -7.53 -14.20
C GLU A 449 -37.30 -6.26 -15.08
N LEU A 450 -36.13 -5.65 -15.25
CA LEU A 450 -35.97 -4.39 -15.99
C LEU A 450 -35.65 -4.60 -17.47
N GLY A 451 -35.08 -5.76 -17.81
CA GLY A 451 -34.62 -6.11 -19.15
C GLY A 451 -33.19 -5.65 -19.42
N ASP A 452 -32.34 -6.58 -19.83
CA ASP A 452 -30.92 -6.33 -20.13
C ASP A 452 -30.70 -5.21 -21.17
N GLU A 453 -31.49 -5.19 -22.25
CA GLU A 453 -31.38 -4.17 -23.30
C GLU A 453 -31.74 -2.79 -22.78
N ALA A 454 -32.78 -2.68 -21.96
CA ALA A 454 -33.18 -1.40 -21.36
C ALA A 454 -32.13 -0.90 -20.38
N ILE A 455 -31.56 -1.79 -19.56
CA ILE A 455 -30.46 -1.47 -18.65
C ILE A 455 -29.25 -0.97 -19.44
N VAL A 456 -28.83 -1.68 -20.49
CA VAL A 456 -27.68 -1.27 -21.31
C VAL A 456 -27.95 0.07 -22.00
N GLU A 457 -29.16 0.31 -22.48
CA GLU A 457 -29.51 1.58 -23.12
C GLU A 457 -29.50 2.77 -22.13
N ALA A 458 -29.95 2.58 -20.89
CA ALA A 458 -30.00 3.64 -19.89
C ALA A 458 -28.68 3.82 -19.12
N ALA A 459 -28.08 2.73 -18.63
CA ALA A 459 -26.88 2.73 -17.81
C ALA A 459 -25.59 2.52 -18.63
N GLY A 460 -25.69 2.24 -19.94
CA GLY A 460 -24.55 2.03 -20.83
C GLY A 460 -23.89 0.65 -20.73
N SER A 461 -24.21 -0.12 -19.69
CA SER A 461 -23.60 -1.42 -19.39
C SER A 461 -24.59 -2.35 -18.70
N ARG A 462 -24.30 -3.65 -18.70
CA ARG A 462 -25.03 -4.62 -17.87
C ARG A 462 -24.78 -4.37 -16.38
N LEU A 463 -25.73 -4.79 -15.54
CA LEU A 463 -25.51 -4.82 -14.10
C LEU A 463 -24.40 -5.82 -13.76
N SER A 464 -23.57 -5.46 -12.80
CA SER A 464 -22.47 -6.31 -12.31
C SER A 464 -22.21 -6.03 -10.83
N GLY A 465 -21.22 -6.70 -10.23
CA GLY A 465 -20.75 -6.36 -8.88
C GLY A 465 -20.29 -4.90 -8.72
N GLN A 466 -20.08 -4.16 -9.81
CA GLN A 466 -19.82 -2.72 -9.77
C GLN A 466 -21.10 -1.90 -9.50
N SER A 467 -22.28 -2.41 -9.83
CA SER A 467 -23.51 -1.62 -9.77
C SER A 467 -23.99 -1.42 -8.32
N VAL A 468 -24.25 -0.16 -7.92
CA VAL A 468 -24.76 0.16 -6.57
C VAL A 468 -26.20 -0.31 -6.37
N GLY A 469 -27.04 -0.25 -7.41
CA GLY A 469 -28.47 -0.58 -7.30
C GLY A 469 -28.74 -1.99 -6.75
N PRO A 470 -28.12 -3.06 -7.30
CA PRO A 470 -28.23 -4.40 -6.73
C PRO A 470 -27.79 -4.50 -5.26
N LYS A 471 -26.79 -3.72 -4.83
CA LYS A 471 -26.34 -3.70 -3.43
C LYS A 471 -27.37 -3.03 -2.52
N LEU A 472 -28.07 -1.99 -2.99
CA LEU A 472 -29.20 -1.41 -2.26
C LEU A 472 -30.33 -2.43 -2.10
N ALA A 473 -30.69 -3.13 -3.17
CA ALA A 473 -31.68 -4.19 -3.12
C ALA A 473 -31.28 -5.30 -2.12
N TRP A 474 -30.01 -5.69 -2.12
CA TRP A 474 -29.47 -6.66 -1.17
C TRP A 474 -29.63 -6.19 0.27
N VAL A 475 -29.28 -4.93 0.60
CA VAL A 475 -29.46 -4.40 1.95
C VAL A 475 -30.94 -4.34 2.34
N ALA A 476 -31.82 -3.92 1.42
CA ALA A 476 -33.26 -3.87 1.67
C ALA A 476 -33.85 -5.24 2.04
N GLU A 477 -33.35 -6.31 1.42
CA GLU A 477 -33.81 -7.68 1.63
C GLU A 477 -33.17 -8.36 2.84
N GLN A 478 -31.86 -8.20 3.01
CA GLN A 478 -31.08 -8.92 4.01
C GLN A 478 -30.98 -8.18 5.35
N GLU A 479 -31.11 -6.86 5.33
CA GLU A 479 -30.97 -6.00 6.52
C GLU A 479 -32.15 -5.01 6.66
N PRO A 480 -33.42 -5.48 6.70
CA PRO A 480 -34.60 -4.62 6.60
C PRO A 480 -34.73 -3.59 7.74
N GLN A 481 -34.25 -3.93 8.94
CA GLN A 481 -34.24 -3.01 10.08
C GLN A 481 -33.26 -1.85 9.90
N LEU A 482 -32.11 -2.11 9.26
CA LEU A 482 -31.13 -1.09 8.90
C LEU A 482 -31.66 -0.25 7.75
N TRP A 483 -32.21 -0.91 6.73
CA TRP A 483 -32.81 -0.25 5.57
C TRP A 483 -33.89 0.76 5.96
N ALA A 484 -34.75 0.43 6.93
CA ALA A 484 -35.77 1.34 7.44
C ALA A 484 -35.22 2.64 8.08
N ARG A 485 -33.93 2.65 8.47
CA ARG A 485 -33.23 3.80 9.04
C ARG A 485 -32.34 4.53 8.03
N ALA A 486 -32.14 3.97 6.84
CA ALA A 486 -31.27 4.53 5.82
C ALA A 486 -31.94 5.74 5.17
N GLU A 487 -31.27 6.89 5.26
CA GLU A 487 -31.77 8.15 4.70
C GLU A 487 -30.89 8.69 3.58
N ARG A 488 -29.60 8.35 3.57
CA ARG A 488 -28.63 8.84 2.58
C ARG A 488 -27.70 7.75 2.06
N LEU A 489 -27.30 7.94 0.81
CA LEU A 489 -26.34 7.11 0.09
C LEU A 489 -25.10 7.95 -0.22
N PHE A 490 -23.94 7.41 0.16
CA PHE A 490 -22.65 8.01 -0.12
C PHE A 490 -21.69 7.04 -0.80
N MET A 491 -20.70 7.64 -1.45
CA MET A 491 -19.43 7.04 -1.84
C MET A 491 -18.32 7.74 -1.05
N PRO A 492 -17.06 7.24 -1.04
CA PRO A 492 -16.00 7.86 -0.26
C PRO A 492 -15.81 9.35 -0.56
N SER A 493 -15.75 9.73 -1.84
CA SER A 493 -15.59 11.15 -2.25
C SER A 493 -16.75 12.04 -1.76
N SER A 494 -18.00 11.60 -1.90
CA SER A 494 -19.17 12.38 -1.48
C SER A 494 -19.35 12.41 0.04
N TRP A 495 -18.90 11.37 0.76
CA TRP A 495 -18.92 11.39 2.22
C TRP A 495 -17.84 12.30 2.80
N LEU A 496 -16.63 12.29 2.24
CA LEU A 496 -15.58 13.25 2.60
C LEU A 496 -16.02 14.69 2.33
N LEU A 497 -16.67 14.92 1.19
CA LEU A 497 -17.29 16.21 0.89
C LEU A 497 -18.28 16.61 1.99
N TRP A 498 -19.22 15.74 2.34
CA TRP A 498 -20.20 16.00 3.41
C TRP A 498 -19.51 16.35 4.75
N LYS A 499 -18.45 15.62 5.13
CA LYS A 499 -17.71 15.89 6.37
C LYS A 499 -16.97 17.22 6.34
N LEU A 500 -16.51 17.66 5.17
CA LEU A 500 -15.84 18.95 4.97
C LEU A 500 -16.81 20.14 4.96
N THR A 501 -17.93 20.01 4.25
CA THR A 501 -18.78 21.15 3.85
C THR A 501 -20.21 21.11 4.41
N GLY A 502 -20.71 19.93 4.78
CA GLY A 502 -22.12 19.69 5.09
C GLY A 502 -23.03 19.59 3.86
N GLU A 503 -22.47 19.58 2.64
CA GLU A 503 -23.24 19.52 1.40
C GLU A 503 -23.48 18.06 0.98
N TYR A 504 -24.74 17.72 0.72
CA TYR A 504 -25.12 16.39 0.25
C TYR A 504 -25.16 16.34 -1.29
N ALA A 505 -23.99 16.10 -1.88
CA ALA A 505 -23.83 16.04 -3.32
C ALA A 505 -22.90 14.88 -3.73
N ILE A 506 -23.08 14.41 -4.97
CA ILE A 506 -22.20 13.44 -5.64
C ILE A 506 -21.93 13.96 -7.05
N ASP A 507 -20.77 13.64 -7.61
CA ASP A 507 -20.48 13.97 -9.00
C ASP A 507 -21.17 12.98 -9.95
N ARG A 508 -21.47 13.42 -11.18
CA ARG A 508 -22.15 12.62 -12.19
C ARG A 508 -21.36 11.40 -12.65
N GLN A 509 -20.03 11.46 -12.66
CA GLN A 509 -19.21 10.30 -13.01
C GLN A 509 -19.47 9.19 -11.97
N SER A 510 -19.31 9.49 -10.68
CA SER A 510 -19.60 8.51 -9.61
C SER A 510 -21.07 8.09 -9.57
N ALA A 511 -22.01 9.03 -9.74
CA ALA A 511 -23.45 8.73 -9.75
C ALA A 511 -23.85 7.76 -10.87
N SER A 512 -23.23 7.88 -12.05
CA SER A 512 -23.52 6.98 -13.16
C SER A 512 -23.16 5.52 -12.90
N GLN A 513 -22.27 5.26 -11.94
CA GLN A 513 -21.96 3.91 -11.47
C GLN A 513 -23.03 3.33 -10.52
N ALA A 514 -24.06 4.12 -10.18
CA ALA A 514 -25.16 3.68 -9.34
C ALA A 514 -26.27 2.94 -10.10
N ALA A 515 -25.96 2.36 -11.27
CA ALA A 515 -26.91 1.65 -12.10
C ALA A 515 -27.76 0.64 -11.29
N PRO A 516 -29.08 0.55 -11.56
CA PRO A 516 -29.83 1.28 -12.58
C PRO A 516 -30.43 2.61 -12.08
N LEU A 517 -29.94 3.20 -10.97
CA LEU A 517 -30.53 4.43 -10.42
C LEU A 517 -30.26 5.67 -11.29
N TYR A 518 -29.31 5.62 -12.22
CA TYR A 518 -28.87 6.74 -13.04
C TYR A 518 -29.12 6.48 -14.53
N ASP A 519 -29.48 7.52 -15.28
CA ASP A 519 -29.72 7.49 -16.72
C ASP A 519 -28.67 8.31 -17.48
N LEU A 520 -27.76 7.64 -18.21
CA LEU A 520 -26.74 8.27 -19.03
C LEU A 520 -27.32 9.08 -20.20
N ARG A 521 -28.61 8.93 -20.54
CA ARG A 521 -29.24 9.71 -21.62
C ARG A 521 -29.60 11.12 -21.18
N THR A 522 -29.88 11.30 -19.89
CA THR A 522 -30.35 12.57 -19.31
C THR A 522 -29.31 13.21 -18.39
N ASP A 523 -28.22 12.50 -18.10
CA ASP A 523 -27.22 12.88 -17.09
C ASP A 523 -27.84 13.13 -15.70
N ASP A 524 -28.89 12.39 -15.37
CA ASP A 524 -29.67 12.53 -14.13
C ASP A 524 -30.07 11.16 -13.54
N TRP A 525 -30.65 11.18 -12.34
CA TRP A 525 -31.27 10.00 -11.75
C TRP A 525 -32.41 9.49 -12.64
N HIS A 526 -32.52 8.17 -12.76
CA HIS A 526 -33.58 7.53 -13.53
C HIS A 526 -34.85 7.46 -12.68
N ASP A 527 -35.74 8.46 -12.76
CA ASP A 527 -36.97 8.61 -11.96
C ASP A 527 -37.62 7.29 -11.53
N ARG A 528 -38.09 6.48 -12.50
CA ARG A 528 -38.83 5.23 -12.22
C ARG A 528 -37.99 4.18 -11.48
N TRP A 529 -36.76 3.94 -11.90
CA TRP A 529 -35.91 2.88 -11.34
C TRP A 529 -35.28 3.31 -10.03
N ALA A 530 -34.89 4.58 -9.93
CA ALA A 530 -34.45 5.21 -8.72
C ALA A 530 -35.53 5.15 -7.63
N ASP A 531 -36.77 5.53 -7.94
CA ASP A 531 -37.90 5.46 -6.99
C ASP A 531 -38.19 4.02 -6.53
N ALA A 532 -38.10 3.04 -7.44
CA ALA A 532 -38.32 1.64 -7.10
C ALA A 532 -37.24 1.06 -6.16
N LEU A 533 -36.00 1.52 -6.27
CA LEU A 533 -34.86 0.94 -5.55
C LEU A 533 -34.40 1.72 -4.32
N ARG A 534 -34.66 3.04 -4.27
CA ARG A 534 -34.17 3.89 -3.17
C ARG A 534 -34.96 3.71 -1.87
N GLY A 535 -36.18 3.19 -1.95
CA GLY A 535 -37.09 3.13 -0.80
C GLY A 535 -37.32 4.52 -0.21
N GLY A 536 -36.81 4.78 0.99
CA GLY A 536 -36.86 6.07 1.68
C GLY A 536 -35.61 6.95 1.52
N ILE A 537 -34.56 6.46 0.84
CA ILE A 537 -33.30 7.17 0.71
C ILE A 537 -33.48 8.42 -0.16
N THR A 538 -33.00 9.55 0.34
CA THR A 538 -32.86 10.79 -0.43
C THR A 538 -31.63 10.67 -1.30
N LEU A 539 -31.76 10.86 -2.62
CA LEU A 539 -30.61 10.83 -3.52
C LEU A 539 -29.84 12.16 -3.46
N PRO A 540 -28.50 12.11 -3.54
CA PRO A 540 -27.68 13.32 -3.47
C PRO A 540 -27.87 14.22 -4.69
N ARG A 541 -27.64 15.53 -4.50
CA ARG A 541 -27.60 16.50 -5.59
C ARG A 541 -26.46 16.16 -6.55
N LEU A 542 -26.73 16.20 -7.86
CA LEU A 542 -25.74 15.91 -8.88
C LEU A 542 -24.93 17.14 -9.26
N LEU A 543 -23.62 17.05 -9.17
CA LEU A 543 -22.64 18.02 -9.64
C LEU A 543 -21.74 17.42 -10.73
N TRP A 544 -21.00 18.25 -11.44
CA TRP A 544 -19.90 17.83 -12.29
C TRP A 544 -18.59 17.78 -11.51
N THR A 545 -17.73 16.82 -11.84
CA THR A 545 -16.43 16.65 -11.20
C THR A 545 -15.63 17.96 -11.27
N GLY A 546 -15.07 18.39 -10.14
CA GLY A 546 -14.31 19.64 -10.03
C GLY A 546 -15.12 20.90 -9.75
N GLU A 547 -16.46 20.85 -9.76
CA GLU A 547 -17.27 21.97 -9.27
C GLU A 547 -17.04 22.21 -7.77
N VAL A 548 -17.16 23.47 -7.33
CA VAL A 548 -17.12 23.81 -5.91
C VAL A 548 -18.44 23.37 -5.29
N ALA A 549 -18.38 22.27 -4.54
CA ALA A 549 -19.57 21.74 -3.89
C ALA A 549 -19.94 22.51 -2.62
N GLY A 550 -18.94 23.05 -1.92
CA GLY A 550 -19.11 23.87 -0.72
C GLY A 550 -17.77 24.41 -0.21
N LEU A 551 -17.79 24.97 1.00
CA LEU A 551 -16.59 25.52 1.67
C LEU A 551 -16.24 24.71 2.91
N VAL A 552 -14.96 24.64 3.26
CA VAL A 552 -14.51 23.98 4.49
C VAL A 552 -15.17 24.66 5.70
N THR A 553 -15.91 23.87 6.49
CA THR A 553 -16.58 24.36 7.70
C THR A 553 -15.58 24.60 8.85
N PRO A 554 -15.93 25.42 9.86
CA PRO A 554 -15.11 25.57 11.06
C PRO A 554 -14.85 24.24 11.79
N ALA A 555 -15.84 23.34 11.82
CA ALA A 555 -15.71 22.03 12.46
C ALA A 555 -14.73 21.10 11.71
N ALA A 556 -14.77 21.10 10.38
CA ALA A 556 -13.82 20.38 9.55
C ALA A 556 -12.40 20.98 9.67
N SER A 557 -12.30 22.32 9.68
CA SER A 557 -11.03 23.03 9.85
C SER A 557 -10.31 22.61 11.14
N ALA A 558 -11.04 22.51 12.26
CA ALA A 558 -10.47 22.09 13.54
C ALA A 558 -9.90 20.66 13.54
N GLN A 559 -10.46 19.76 12.73
CA GLN A 559 -10.02 18.35 12.66
C GLN A 559 -8.92 18.11 11.62
N THR A 560 -8.92 18.91 10.55
CA THR A 560 -8.09 18.68 9.36
C THR A 560 -6.92 19.66 9.23
N GLY A 561 -6.91 20.75 10.01
CA GLY A 561 -5.94 21.84 9.84
C GLY A 561 -6.13 22.68 8.57
N LEU A 562 -7.13 22.37 7.74
CA LEU A 562 -7.45 23.14 6.54
C LEU A 562 -8.08 24.49 6.93
N PRO A 563 -7.73 25.61 6.28
CA PRO A 563 -8.36 26.90 6.55
C PRO A 563 -9.88 26.85 6.31
N ALA A 564 -10.67 27.31 7.27
CA ALA A 564 -12.11 27.45 7.09
C ALA A 564 -12.44 28.43 5.96
N GLY A 565 -13.47 28.15 5.18
CA GLY A 565 -13.96 29.02 4.10
C GLY A 565 -13.29 28.82 2.75
N ILE A 566 -12.29 27.93 2.62
CA ILE A 566 -11.72 27.60 1.30
C ILE A 566 -12.63 26.63 0.53
N PRO A 567 -12.67 26.71 -0.82
CA PRO A 567 -13.46 25.80 -1.64
C PRO A 567 -13.02 24.34 -1.53
N VAL A 568 -14.01 23.46 -1.57
CA VAL A 568 -13.86 22.01 -1.73
C VAL A 568 -14.34 21.62 -3.12
N ALA A 569 -13.42 21.13 -3.95
CA ALA A 569 -13.75 20.60 -5.27
C ALA A 569 -14.36 19.20 -5.11
N ILE A 570 -15.50 18.95 -5.76
CA ILE A 570 -16.10 17.62 -5.76
C ILE A 570 -15.24 16.63 -6.57
N GLY A 571 -14.87 15.55 -5.91
CA GLY A 571 -14.12 14.45 -6.49
C GLY A 571 -14.99 13.47 -7.26
N ALA A 572 -14.35 12.66 -8.09
CA ALA A 572 -14.93 11.47 -8.69
C ALA A 572 -14.34 10.20 -8.07
N ILE A 573 -14.77 9.03 -8.56
CA ILE A 573 -14.09 7.77 -8.24
C ILE A 573 -12.61 7.85 -8.69
N ASP A 574 -11.73 7.22 -7.91
CA ASP A 574 -10.27 7.24 -8.04
C ASP A 574 -9.77 7.11 -9.48
N ALA A 575 -10.20 6.10 -10.24
CA ALA A 575 -9.71 5.84 -11.58
C ALA A 575 -9.96 7.02 -12.54
N TRP A 576 -11.12 7.67 -12.46
CA TRP A 576 -11.43 8.82 -13.31
C TRP A 576 -10.77 10.10 -12.79
N THR A 577 -10.58 10.21 -11.47
CA THR A 577 -9.77 11.29 -10.90
C THR A 577 -8.30 11.16 -11.31
N GLU A 578 -7.77 9.94 -11.42
CA GLU A 578 -6.43 9.69 -11.95
C GLU A 578 -6.32 10.06 -13.43
N ALA A 579 -7.36 9.84 -14.24
CA ALA A 579 -7.37 10.30 -15.63
C ALA A 579 -7.22 11.84 -15.73
N VAL A 580 -7.83 12.60 -14.81
CA VAL A 580 -7.64 14.06 -14.70
C VAL A 580 -6.17 14.40 -14.38
N SER A 581 -5.52 13.61 -13.54
CA SER A 581 -4.13 13.82 -13.08
C SER A 581 -3.11 13.86 -14.23
N VAL A 582 -3.40 13.19 -15.34
CA VAL A 582 -2.54 13.10 -16.53
C VAL A 582 -3.16 13.74 -17.77
N GLY A 583 -4.33 14.38 -17.63
CA GLY A 583 -5.02 15.04 -18.74
C GLY A 583 -5.68 14.09 -19.75
N ALA A 584 -5.93 12.84 -19.36
CA ALA A 584 -6.68 11.86 -20.14
C ALA A 584 -8.21 12.06 -20.04
N ASP A 585 -8.66 13.02 -19.23
CA ASP A 585 -10.07 13.46 -19.06
C ASP A 585 -10.61 14.29 -20.23
N ARG A 586 -9.97 14.23 -21.41
CA ARG A 586 -10.35 14.97 -22.62
C ARG A 586 -10.70 14.04 -23.77
N PRO A 587 -11.54 14.46 -24.73
CA PRO A 587 -11.89 13.64 -25.89
C PRO A 587 -10.65 13.06 -26.59
N GLY A 588 -10.67 11.76 -26.85
CA GLY A 588 -9.57 11.03 -27.48
C GLY A 588 -8.46 10.59 -26.51
N GLY A 589 -8.56 10.97 -25.24
CA GLY A 589 -7.68 10.52 -24.17
C GLY A 589 -8.00 9.09 -23.76
N LEU A 590 -6.97 8.25 -23.68
CA LEU A 590 -7.04 6.93 -23.06
C LEU A 590 -6.08 6.94 -21.88
N MET A 591 -6.53 6.58 -20.69
CA MET A 591 -5.66 6.24 -19.57
C MET A 591 -5.41 4.73 -19.55
N LEU A 592 -4.16 4.33 -19.39
CA LEU A 592 -3.73 2.95 -19.17
C LEU A 592 -3.04 2.85 -17.81
N MET A 593 -3.74 2.28 -16.83
CA MET A 593 -3.25 2.16 -15.46
C MET A 593 -2.63 0.79 -15.23
N TYR A 594 -1.31 0.77 -15.04
CA TYR A 594 -0.52 -0.40 -14.70
C TYR A 594 -0.48 -0.62 -13.18
N GLY A 595 -1.50 -1.28 -12.64
CA GLY A 595 -1.56 -1.68 -11.24
C GLY A 595 -1.45 -3.19 -11.03
N THR A 596 -1.81 -3.65 -9.82
CA THR A 596 -2.04 -5.07 -9.53
C THR A 596 -3.02 -5.70 -10.54
N THR A 597 -4.06 -4.94 -10.86
CA THR A 597 -4.96 -5.13 -12.00
C THR A 597 -4.64 -4.06 -13.05
N LEU A 598 -5.04 -4.26 -14.30
CA LEU A 598 -4.92 -3.23 -15.32
C LEU A 598 -6.27 -2.60 -15.61
N PHE A 599 -6.31 -1.28 -15.75
CA PHE A 599 -7.53 -0.53 -16.06
C PHE A 599 -7.31 0.39 -17.27
N LEU A 600 -8.29 0.41 -18.16
CA LEU A 600 -8.35 1.27 -19.34
C LEU A 600 -9.55 2.20 -19.17
N SER A 601 -9.37 3.48 -19.47
CA SER A 601 -10.48 4.45 -19.53
C SER A 601 -10.29 5.37 -20.72
N ALA A 602 -11.16 5.25 -21.71
CA ALA A 602 -11.22 6.11 -22.88
C ALA A 602 -12.28 7.19 -22.65
N THR A 603 -11.91 8.44 -22.89
CA THR A 603 -12.80 9.60 -22.82
C THR A 603 -13.26 9.99 -24.22
N ASP A 604 -14.56 10.12 -24.41
CA ASP A 604 -15.17 10.54 -25.68
C ASP A 604 -16.29 11.56 -25.44
N THR A 605 -16.71 12.24 -26.51
CA THR A 605 -17.89 13.11 -26.56
C THR A 605 -19.17 12.35 -26.88
N ALA A 606 -19.06 11.17 -27.49
CA ALA A 606 -20.22 10.36 -27.82
C ALA A 606 -20.57 9.44 -26.66
N ARG A 607 -21.82 9.50 -26.19
CA ARG A 607 -22.38 8.47 -25.31
C ARG A 607 -22.37 7.13 -26.05
N ARG A 608 -21.76 6.12 -25.47
CA ARG A 608 -21.77 4.74 -25.97
C ARG A 608 -22.41 3.82 -24.94
N ALA A 609 -23.01 2.75 -25.44
CA ALA A 609 -23.50 1.64 -24.64
C ALA A 609 -22.88 0.37 -25.20
N HIS A 610 -22.34 -0.47 -24.33
CA HIS A 610 -21.72 -1.72 -24.74
C HIS A 610 -21.83 -2.76 -23.62
N PRO A 611 -22.43 -3.94 -23.88
CA PRO A 611 -22.71 -4.92 -22.83
C PRO A 611 -21.44 -5.52 -22.19
N ALA A 612 -20.32 -5.49 -22.91
CA ALA A 612 -19.04 -6.04 -22.45
C ALA A 612 -18.06 -5.00 -21.84
N LEU A 613 -18.42 -3.71 -21.84
CA LEU A 613 -17.58 -2.63 -21.29
C LEU A 613 -18.30 -1.95 -20.13
N TRP A 614 -17.57 -1.13 -19.37
CA TRP A 614 -18.16 -0.23 -18.38
C TRP A 614 -18.28 1.18 -18.97
N CYS A 615 -19.50 1.60 -19.25
CA CYS A 615 -19.80 2.92 -19.77
C CYS A 615 -20.27 3.80 -18.61
N SER A 616 -19.77 5.03 -18.55
CA SER A 616 -20.14 5.96 -17.49
C SER A 616 -20.24 7.39 -18.02
N ALA A 617 -20.84 8.28 -17.21
CA ALA A 617 -20.76 9.71 -17.48
C ALA A 617 -19.29 10.16 -17.39
N GLY A 618 -18.95 11.23 -18.12
CA GLY A 618 -17.66 11.88 -18.08
C GLY A 618 -17.47 12.71 -16.81
N THR A 619 -16.25 13.23 -16.63
CA THR A 619 -15.92 14.18 -15.55
C THR A 619 -16.39 15.61 -15.86
N SER A 620 -16.97 15.86 -17.03
CA SER A 620 -17.45 17.17 -17.47
C SER A 620 -18.65 17.03 -18.42
N PRO A 621 -19.49 18.06 -18.56
CA PRO A 621 -20.67 18.02 -19.43
C PRO A 621 -20.36 17.57 -20.86
N GLY A 622 -21.16 16.64 -21.38
CA GLY A 622 -21.02 16.11 -22.74
C GLY A 622 -19.82 15.19 -22.96
N LEU A 623 -19.07 14.84 -21.91
CA LEU A 623 -18.08 13.78 -21.96
C LEU A 623 -18.66 12.48 -21.42
N HIS A 624 -18.15 11.37 -21.93
CA HIS A 624 -18.49 10.02 -21.53
C HIS A 624 -17.23 9.17 -21.45
N HIS A 625 -17.26 8.15 -20.60
CA HIS A 625 -16.14 7.22 -20.44
C HIS A 625 -16.53 5.83 -20.88
N LEU A 626 -15.58 5.15 -21.53
CA LEU A 626 -15.60 3.74 -21.82
C LEU A 626 -14.43 3.10 -21.10
N ALA A 627 -14.74 2.23 -20.16
CA ALA A 627 -13.76 1.58 -19.32
C ALA A 627 -13.75 0.08 -19.51
N ALA A 628 -12.56 -0.48 -19.27
CA ALA A 628 -12.28 -1.89 -19.35
C ALA A 628 -11.19 -2.21 -18.30
N GLY A 629 -11.04 -3.47 -17.92
CA GLY A 629 -9.96 -3.86 -17.03
C GLY A 629 -9.66 -5.34 -17.06
N MET A 630 -8.39 -5.66 -16.80
CA MET A 630 -7.89 -7.04 -16.70
C MET A 630 -7.71 -7.42 -15.23
N ALA A 631 -8.21 -8.58 -14.81
CA ALA A 631 -8.20 -9.02 -13.42
C ALA A 631 -6.78 -9.14 -12.86
N THR A 632 -5.82 -9.58 -13.68
CA THR A 632 -4.42 -9.62 -13.30
C THR A 632 -3.53 -8.89 -14.30
N SER A 633 -2.55 -8.17 -13.76
CA SER A 633 -1.49 -7.50 -14.53
C SER A 633 -0.23 -7.48 -13.65
N GLY A 634 -0.09 -6.50 -12.75
CA GLY A 634 0.97 -6.50 -11.75
C GLY A 634 0.93 -7.74 -10.87
N ALA A 635 -0.26 -8.26 -10.54
CA ALA A 635 -0.42 -9.49 -9.74
C ALA A 635 0.28 -10.71 -10.35
N VAL A 636 0.20 -10.92 -11.67
CA VAL A 636 0.88 -12.07 -12.31
C VAL A 636 2.39 -11.87 -12.34
N THR A 637 2.87 -10.63 -12.53
CA THR A 637 4.32 -10.34 -12.47
C THR A 637 4.88 -10.51 -11.05
N ASP A 638 4.11 -10.13 -10.02
CA ASP A 638 4.50 -10.29 -8.61
C ASP A 638 4.42 -11.74 -8.16
N TRP A 639 3.43 -12.49 -8.64
CA TRP A 639 3.33 -13.93 -8.44
C TRP A 639 4.54 -14.65 -9.04
N LEU A 640 4.93 -14.34 -10.28
CA LEU A 640 6.15 -14.88 -10.90
C LEU A 640 7.40 -14.51 -10.10
N ARG A 641 7.53 -13.25 -9.70
CA ARG A 641 8.65 -12.77 -8.87
C ARG A 641 8.78 -13.59 -7.59
N THR A 642 7.67 -13.77 -6.88
CA THR A 642 7.61 -14.52 -5.63
C THR A 642 7.91 -16.01 -5.84
N MET A 643 7.29 -16.62 -6.85
CA MET A 643 7.47 -18.05 -7.19
C MET A 643 8.92 -18.37 -7.56
N LEU A 644 9.60 -17.44 -8.24
CA LEU A 644 11.01 -17.57 -8.63
C LEU A 644 12.01 -17.20 -7.52
N GLY A 645 11.52 -16.79 -6.34
CA GLY A 645 12.35 -16.42 -5.20
C GLY A 645 13.10 -15.09 -5.37
N GLU A 646 12.63 -14.20 -6.24
CA GLU A 646 13.27 -12.91 -6.51
C GLU A 646 12.77 -11.82 -5.54
N PRO A 647 13.65 -11.10 -4.83
CA PRO A 647 13.24 -10.07 -3.89
C PRO A 647 12.74 -8.80 -4.58
N ASP A 648 13.24 -8.51 -5.79
CA ASP A 648 13.02 -7.27 -6.53
C ASP A 648 12.71 -7.57 -8.01
N PHE A 649 12.04 -6.65 -8.69
CA PHE A 649 11.71 -6.81 -10.12
C PHE A 649 12.90 -6.57 -11.06
N GLY A 650 13.91 -5.80 -10.64
CA GLY A 650 15.04 -5.38 -11.47
C GLY A 650 15.75 -6.53 -12.22
N PRO A 651 16.15 -7.62 -11.53
CA PRO A 651 16.76 -8.77 -12.18
C PRO A 651 15.87 -9.41 -13.25
N LEU A 652 14.57 -9.60 -12.98
CA LEU A 652 13.62 -10.20 -13.91
C LEU A 652 13.37 -9.30 -15.13
N VAL A 653 13.30 -7.98 -14.93
CA VAL A 653 13.21 -7.00 -16.02
C VAL A 653 14.45 -7.09 -16.91
N ALA A 654 15.66 -7.07 -16.34
CA ALA A 654 16.90 -7.15 -17.11
C ALA A 654 17.02 -8.49 -17.88
N GLU A 655 16.59 -9.59 -17.28
CA GLU A 655 16.54 -10.89 -17.96
C GLU A 655 15.51 -10.90 -19.11
N ALA A 656 14.35 -10.28 -18.93
CA ALA A 656 13.32 -10.17 -19.96
C ALA A 656 13.70 -9.21 -21.10
N GLU A 657 14.46 -8.16 -20.81
CA GLU A 657 15.03 -7.26 -21.83
C GLU A 657 15.99 -8.01 -22.78
N ALA A 658 16.73 -8.99 -22.26
CA ALA A 658 17.64 -9.82 -23.05
C ALA A 658 16.93 -10.93 -23.87
N VAL A 659 15.64 -11.16 -23.63
CA VAL A 659 14.84 -12.14 -24.39
C VAL A 659 14.27 -11.47 -25.64
N PRO A 660 14.37 -12.09 -26.83
CA PRO A 660 13.78 -11.53 -28.05
C PRO A 660 12.26 -11.36 -27.98
N VAL A 661 11.73 -10.48 -28.84
CA VAL A 661 10.29 -10.29 -29.05
C VAL A 661 9.58 -11.63 -29.30
N GLY A 662 8.47 -11.83 -28.59
CA GLY A 662 7.68 -13.06 -28.66
C GLY A 662 8.24 -14.21 -27.83
N SER A 663 9.15 -13.92 -26.90
CA SER A 663 9.60 -14.85 -25.87
C SER A 663 10.05 -16.23 -26.38
N ASP A 664 10.71 -16.27 -27.55
CA ASP A 664 11.12 -17.48 -28.27
C ASP A 664 10.01 -18.53 -28.50
N GLY A 665 8.77 -18.06 -28.69
CA GLY A 665 7.58 -18.87 -28.96
C GLY A 665 6.76 -19.21 -27.72
N LEU A 666 7.00 -18.53 -26.59
CA LEU A 666 6.23 -18.70 -25.36
C LEU A 666 5.03 -17.74 -25.34
N LEU A 667 3.83 -18.27 -25.10
CA LEU A 667 2.60 -17.48 -24.92
C LEU A 667 2.04 -17.67 -23.51
N MET A 668 1.52 -16.60 -22.93
CA MET A 668 0.84 -16.62 -21.64
C MET A 668 -0.55 -16.01 -21.73
N LEU A 669 -1.56 -16.73 -21.24
CA LEU A 669 -2.85 -16.16 -20.88
C LEU A 669 -2.78 -15.66 -19.43
N PRO A 670 -2.94 -14.35 -19.16
CA PRO A 670 -2.74 -13.79 -17.82
C PRO A 670 -3.98 -13.93 -16.90
N TYR A 671 -4.84 -14.92 -17.09
CA TYR A 671 -6.14 -15.02 -16.40
C TYR A 671 -6.04 -15.75 -15.05
N PHE A 672 -5.08 -15.37 -14.20
CA PHE A 672 -4.75 -16.09 -12.95
C PHE A 672 -5.80 -15.92 -11.84
N ALA A 673 -6.78 -15.02 -12.02
CA ALA A 673 -7.85 -14.74 -11.06
C ALA A 673 -9.22 -14.66 -11.77
N GLY A 674 -9.44 -15.49 -12.79
CA GLY A 674 -10.48 -15.26 -13.79
C GLY A 674 -10.12 -14.07 -14.69
N GLU A 675 -11.05 -13.66 -15.55
CA GLU A 675 -10.90 -12.46 -16.35
C GLU A 675 -12.20 -11.63 -16.40
N ARG A 676 -12.02 -10.31 -16.32
CA ARG A 676 -13.09 -9.33 -16.43
C ARG A 676 -13.30 -9.03 -17.91
N THR A 677 -12.84 -7.90 -18.43
CA THR A 677 -13.09 -7.55 -19.82
C THR A 677 -11.97 -8.07 -20.74
N PRO A 678 -12.29 -8.46 -21.97
CA PRO A 678 -13.63 -8.54 -22.56
C PRO A 678 -14.27 -9.94 -22.46
N LEU A 679 -13.62 -10.90 -21.78
CA LEU A 679 -14.07 -12.30 -21.72
C LEU A 679 -15.30 -12.53 -20.84
N HIS A 680 -15.39 -11.82 -19.72
CA HIS A 680 -16.38 -12.00 -18.65
C HIS A 680 -16.44 -13.44 -18.14
N ASP A 681 -15.26 -14.04 -17.93
CA ASP A 681 -15.10 -15.44 -17.56
C ASP A 681 -14.41 -15.55 -16.19
N PRO A 682 -15.16 -15.73 -15.09
CA PRO A 682 -14.59 -15.92 -13.75
C PRO A 682 -13.81 -17.24 -13.60
N ASP A 683 -14.04 -18.19 -14.51
CA ASP A 683 -13.46 -19.53 -14.49
C ASP A 683 -12.24 -19.65 -15.42
N ALA A 684 -11.88 -18.57 -16.13
CA ALA A 684 -10.62 -18.49 -16.85
C ALA A 684 -9.42 -18.73 -15.91
N ARG A 685 -8.38 -19.39 -16.42
CA ARG A 685 -7.15 -19.70 -15.68
C ARG A 685 -5.91 -19.33 -16.47
N GLY A 686 -4.83 -19.08 -15.75
CA GLY A 686 -3.52 -18.82 -16.33
C GLY A 686 -3.02 -20.01 -17.15
N VAL A 687 -2.57 -19.76 -18.37
CA VAL A 687 -2.00 -20.78 -19.27
C VAL A 687 -0.63 -20.33 -19.76
N ILE A 688 0.33 -21.24 -19.77
CA ILE A 688 1.65 -21.03 -20.39
C ILE A 688 1.80 -22.07 -21.49
N ALA A 689 1.81 -21.63 -22.75
CA ALA A 689 1.89 -22.49 -23.93
C ALA A 689 3.24 -22.31 -24.65
N GLY A 690 3.78 -23.41 -25.20
CA GLY A 690 5.02 -23.39 -25.99
C GLY A 690 6.32 -23.60 -25.20
N LEU A 691 6.27 -24.09 -23.96
CA LEU A 691 7.46 -24.35 -23.15
C LEU A 691 8.44 -25.33 -23.82
N SER A 692 9.74 -25.04 -23.68
CA SER A 692 10.84 -25.93 -24.04
C SER A 692 12.00 -25.70 -23.09
N LEU A 693 12.96 -26.64 -23.03
CA LEU A 693 14.08 -26.60 -22.08
C LEU A 693 15.06 -25.43 -22.27
N ARG A 694 14.90 -24.63 -23.35
CA ARG A 694 15.71 -23.42 -23.57
C ARG A 694 15.19 -22.20 -22.81
N HIS A 695 13.92 -22.21 -22.43
CA HIS A 695 13.25 -21.08 -21.78
C HIS A 695 13.74 -20.94 -20.33
N ARG A 696 13.89 -19.69 -19.90
CA ARG A 696 14.41 -19.32 -18.58
C ARG A 696 13.42 -18.39 -17.87
N ARG A 697 13.79 -17.94 -16.67
CA ARG A 697 13.00 -17.01 -15.86
C ARG A 697 12.65 -15.73 -16.63
N GLY A 698 13.63 -15.13 -17.33
CA GLY A 698 13.41 -14.00 -18.24
C GLY A 698 12.35 -14.25 -19.32
N HIS A 699 12.27 -15.47 -19.89
CA HIS A 699 11.24 -15.81 -20.89
C HIS A 699 9.85 -15.85 -20.27
N LEU A 700 9.71 -16.45 -19.08
CA LEU A 700 8.43 -16.49 -18.37
C LEU A 700 7.97 -15.08 -18.00
N TYR A 701 8.89 -14.24 -17.51
CA TYR A 701 8.58 -12.86 -17.15
C TYR A 701 8.20 -12.03 -18.37
N ARG A 702 8.98 -12.10 -19.47
CA ARG A 702 8.64 -11.42 -20.73
C ARG A 702 7.29 -11.87 -21.28
N ALA A 703 7.00 -13.18 -21.28
CA ALA A 703 5.73 -13.71 -21.74
C ALA A 703 4.54 -13.21 -20.89
N ALA A 704 4.73 -12.95 -19.59
CA ALA A 704 3.69 -12.31 -18.76
C ALA A 704 3.43 -10.85 -19.16
N LEU A 705 4.49 -10.09 -19.47
CA LEU A 705 4.37 -8.72 -19.96
C LEU A 705 3.68 -8.69 -21.34
N GLU A 706 4.09 -9.57 -22.26
CA GLU A 706 3.51 -9.74 -23.60
C GLU A 706 2.05 -10.23 -23.51
N GLY A 707 1.76 -11.21 -22.65
CA GLY A 707 0.40 -11.68 -22.38
C GLY A 707 -0.53 -10.57 -21.87
N THR A 708 -0.02 -9.72 -20.97
CA THR A 708 -0.77 -8.53 -20.53
C THR A 708 -0.99 -7.57 -21.71
N ALA A 709 0.02 -7.32 -22.53
CA ALA A 709 -0.09 -6.45 -23.69
C ALA A 709 -1.11 -6.96 -24.73
N PHE A 710 -1.19 -8.27 -24.94
CA PHE A 710 -2.24 -8.88 -25.77
C PHE A 710 -3.63 -8.68 -25.17
N GLY A 711 -3.78 -8.79 -23.84
CA GLY A 711 -5.02 -8.45 -23.16
C GLY A 711 -5.41 -6.97 -23.30
N VAL A 712 -4.43 -6.05 -23.26
CA VAL A 712 -4.66 -4.63 -23.55
C VAL A 712 -5.16 -4.44 -24.99
N ARG A 713 -4.49 -5.06 -25.98
CA ARG A 713 -4.93 -5.02 -27.38
C ARG A 713 -6.35 -5.56 -27.56
N HIS A 714 -6.68 -6.66 -26.88
CA HIS A 714 -8.02 -7.23 -26.91
C HIS A 714 -9.07 -6.25 -26.37
N ASN A 715 -8.80 -5.60 -25.25
CA ASN A 715 -9.70 -4.57 -24.71
C ASN A 715 -9.81 -3.35 -25.63
N LEU A 716 -8.73 -2.94 -26.29
CA LEU A 716 -8.74 -1.83 -27.26
C LEU A 716 -9.60 -2.12 -28.50
N GLU A 717 -9.66 -3.38 -28.95
CA GLU A 717 -10.54 -3.78 -30.05
C GLU A 717 -12.01 -3.55 -29.68
N PHE A 718 -12.42 -3.94 -28.47
CA PHE A 718 -13.78 -3.70 -27.97
C PHE A 718 -14.08 -2.21 -27.76
N LEU A 719 -13.12 -1.44 -27.24
CA LEU A 719 -13.26 0.02 -27.13
C LEU A 719 -13.48 0.67 -28.50
N ARG A 720 -12.73 0.24 -29.52
CA ARG A 720 -12.86 0.73 -30.90
C ARG A 720 -14.16 0.26 -31.56
N GLU A 721 -14.58 -0.98 -31.31
CA GLU A 721 -15.87 -1.53 -31.77
C GLU A 721 -17.05 -0.72 -31.20
N ALA A 722 -16.97 -0.34 -29.92
CA ALA A 722 -17.93 0.57 -29.27
C ALA A 722 -17.86 2.01 -29.82
N GLY A 723 -16.89 2.32 -30.69
CA GLY A 723 -16.76 3.60 -31.38
C GLY A 723 -15.86 4.62 -30.67
N ALA A 724 -15.02 4.19 -29.73
CA ALA A 724 -14.05 5.08 -29.08
C ALA A 724 -12.94 5.52 -30.06
N SER A 725 -12.70 6.82 -30.13
CA SER A 725 -11.54 7.37 -30.84
C SER A 725 -10.32 7.38 -29.91
N ILE A 726 -9.27 6.61 -30.24
CA ILE A 726 -8.07 6.46 -29.40
C ILE A 726 -6.83 6.72 -30.25
N THR A 727 -6.05 7.74 -29.88
CA THR A 727 -4.84 8.15 -30.64
C THR A 727 -3.54 7.96 -29.85
N ALA A 728 -3.59 8.05 -28.54
CA ALA A 728 -2.48 7.80 -27.63
C ALA A 728 -3.01 7.34 -26.27
N ALA A 729 -2.18 6.63 -25.50
CA ALA A 729 -2.50 6.23 -24.14
C ALA A 729 -1.61 6.99 -23.13
N HIS A 730 -2.20 7.50 -22.05
CA HIS A 730 -1.48 8.03 -20.91
C HIS A 730 -1.19 6.88 -19.95
N ALA A 731 0.08 6.52 -19.84
CA ALA A 731 0.53 5.40 -19.00
C ALA A 731 0.74 5.89 -17.56
N VAL A 732 0.11 5.21 -16.61
CA VAL A 732 0.18 5.52 -15.16
C VAL A 732 0.35 4.25 -14.33
N GLY A 733 0.63 4.38 -13.03
CA GLY A 733 0.80 3.26 -12.11
C GLY A 733 2.23 2.67 -12.07
N GLY A 734 2.42 1.60 -11.30
CA GLY A 734 3.75 1.05 -10.99
C GLY A 734 4.46 0.42 -12.18
N GLY A 735 3.73 -0.04 -13.19
CA GLY A 735 4.32 -0.62 -14.40
C GLY A 735 5.07 0.36 -15.28
N THR A 736 4.96 1.67 -15.05
CA THR A 736 5.73 2.71 -15.76
C THR A 736 7.14 2.91 -15.20
N SER A 737 7.48 2.23 -14.09
CA SER A 737 8.82 2.30 -13.47
C SER A 737 9.94 1.69 -14.33
N SER A 738 9.58 0.82 -15.28
CA SER A 738 10.47 0.31 -16.33
C SER A 738 9.94 0.69 -17.70
N ARG A 739 10.83 1.03 -18.63
CA ARG A 739 10.48 1.32 -20.03
C ARG A 739 10.05 0.07 -20.81
N LEU A 740 10.52 -1.12 -20.41
CA LEU A 740 10.27 -2.37 -21.14
C LEU A 740 8.78 -2.66 -21.30
N TRP A 741 8.01 -2.58 -20.21
CA TRP A 741 6.62 -3.02 -20.24
C TRP A 741 5.72 -2.07 -21.06
N PRO A 742 5.78 -0.75 -20.88
CA PRO A 742 5.13 0.17 -21.79
C PRO A 742 5.60 -0.01 -23.24
N GLN A 743 6.89 -0.23 -23.51
CA GLN A 743 7.36 -0.49 -24.87
C GLN A 743 6.68 -1.73 -25.49
N ILE A 744 6.61 -2.84 -24.76
CA ILE A 744 5.90 -4.06 -25.22
C ILE A 744 4.44 -3.77 -25.51
N VAL A 745 3.74 -3.03 -24.63
CA VAL A 745 2.34 -2.67 -24.85
C VAL A 745 2.18 -1.78 -26.09
N SER A 746 3.06 -0.79 -26.29
CA SER A 746 3.03 0.04 -27.48
C SER A 746 3.26 -0.76 -28.75
N ASP A 747 4.27 -1.64 -28.76
CA ASP A 747 4.57 -2.49 -29.92
C ASP A 747 3.41 -3.44 -30.27
N VAL A 748 2.77 -4.04 -29.26
CA VAL A 748 1.64 -4.97 -29.47
C VAL A 748 0.38 -4.25 -29.93
N THR A 749 0.09 -3.06 -29.38
CA THR A 749 -1.16 -2.32 -29.64
C THR A 749 -1.07 -1.36 -30.82
N GLY A 750 0.15 -1.02 -31.24
CA GLY A 750 0.42 0.05 -32.20
C GLY A 750 0.10 1.45 -31.68
N LEU A 751 -0.09 1.62 -30.37
CA LEU A 751 -0.44 2.92 -29.75
C LEU A 751 0.77 3.55 -29.06
N PRO A 752 1.03 4.85 -29.30
CA PRO A 752 2.01 5.57 -28.52
C PRO A 752 1.55 5.76 -27.08
N GLN A 753 2.50 5.69 -26.16
CA GLN A 753 2.26 5.93 -24.73
C GLN A 753 2.93 7.21 -24.25
N LEU A 754 2.19 8.00 -23.49
CA LEU A 754 2.61 9.27 -22.89
C LEU A 754 2.81 9.07 -21.40
N ILE A 755 3.97 9.46 -20.87
CA ILE A 755 4.28 9.42 -19.44
C ILE A 755 4.42 10.86 -18.95
N ALA A 756 3.54 11.25 -18.03
CA ALA A 756 3.56 12.56 -17.39
C ALA A 756 4.65 12.64 -16.30
N ARG A 757 5.08 13.85 -15.96
CA ARG A 757 6.06 14.09 -14.89
C ARG A 757 5.65 13.44 -13.56
N HIS A 758 4.36 13.55 -13.23
CA HIS A 758 3.77 13.01 -12.02
C HIS A 758 2.72 11.96 -12.38
N THR A 759 2.90 10.76 -11.84
CA THR A 759 1.98 9.61 -11.97
C THR A 759 1.60 9.06 -10.60
N ILE A 760 1.54 9.92 -9.57
CA ILE A 760 1.26 9.55 -8.17
C ILE A 760 -0.22 9.24 -7.91
N GLY A 761 -1.06 9.31 -8.95
CA GLY A 761 -2.43 8.80 -8.98
C GLY A 761 -3.51 9.82 -8.67
N ALA A 762 -4.68 9.32 -8.26
CA ALA A 762 -5.89 10.10 -8.01
C ALA A 762 -5.72 11.25 -7.01
N CYS A 763 -4.83 11.15 -6.01
CA CYS A 763 -4.57 12.29 -5.10
C CYS A 763 -4.04 13.54 -5.82
N PHE A 764 -3.22 13.37 -6.86
CA PHE A 764 -2.78 14.49 -7.71
C PHE A 764 -3.91 14.99 -8.60
N GLY A 765 -4.74 14.08 -9.12
CA GLY A 765 -5.97 14.45 -9.82
C GLY A 765 -6.92 15.30 -8.96
N ALA A 766 -7.11 14.93 -7.68
CA ALA A 766 -7.88 15.70 -6.72
C ALA A 766 -7.27 17.10 -6.50
N ALA A 767 -5.94 17.21 -6.47
CA ALA A 767 -5.26 18.50 -6.42
C ALA A 767 -5.47 19.32 -7.72
N VAL A 768 -5.48 18.69 -8.91
CA VAL A 768 -5.85 19.36 -10.17
C VAL A 768 -7.25 19.96 -10.05
N LEU A 769 -8.22 19.16 -9.59
CA LEU A 769 -9.61 19.60 -9.41
C LEU A 769 -9.70 20.77 -8.43
N ALA A 770 -9.00 20.70 -7.30
CA ALA A 770 -8.90 21.79 -6.34
C ALA A 770 -8.32 23.06 -6.97
N ALA A 771 -7.20 22.95 -7.68
CA ALA A 771 -6.56 24.09 -8.34
C ALA A 771 -7.47 24.73 -9.41
N ARG A 772 -8.21 23.94 -10.18
CA ARG A 772 -9.19 24.44 -11.18
C ARG A 772 -10.28 25.33 -10.56
N THR A 773 -10.54 25.23 -9.26
CA THR A 773 -11.53 26.10 -8.57
C THR A 773 -11.01 27.51 -8.30
N VAL A 774 -9.69 27.71 -8.28
CA VAL A 774 -9.05 28.99 -7.90
C VAL A 774 -8.16 29.57 -9.00
N THR A 775 -7.79 28.77 -10.00
CA THR A 775 -6.95 29.20 -11.13
C THR A 775 -7.25 28.40 -12.40
N ASP A 776 -6.79 28.92 -13.54
CA ASP A 776 -6.85 28.18 -14.81
C ASP A 776 -5.68 27.20 -14.91
N VAL A 777 -5.97 25.91 -14.75
CA VAL A 777 -4.96 24.85 -14.75
C VAL A 777 -4.78 24.28 -16.15
N ARG A 778 -3.58 24.49 -16.69
CA ARG A 778 -3.12 23.95 -17.97
C ARG A 778 -2.25 22.71 -17.73
N MET A 779 -2.80 21.52 -17.96
CA MET A 779 -2.09 20.24 -17.70
C MET A 779 -0.75 20.11 -18.44
N ASP A 780 -0.62 20.68 -19.63
CA ASP A 780 0.63 20.77 -20.41
C ASP A 780 1.73 21.56 -19.70
N ARG A 781 1.39 22.37 -18.69
CA ARG A 781 2.34 23.09 -17.84
C ARG A 781 2.43 22.51 -16.43
N TRP A 782 1.28 22.14 -15.86
CA TRP A 782 1.14 21.67 -14.48
C TRP A 782 1.68 20.25 -14.30
N ASN A 783 1.47 19.38 -15.29
CA ASN A 783 2.00 18.02 -15.31
C ASN A 783 2.36 17.61 -16.75
N PRO A 784 3.44 18.17 -17.33
CA PRO A 784 3.81 17.92 -18.71
C PRO A 784 4.19 16.46 -18.95
N VAL A 785 3.98 16.01 -20.18
CA VAL A 785 4.55 14.74 -20.67
C VAL A 785 6.08 14.88 -20.71
N VAL A 786 6.78 13.94 -20.07
CA VAL A 786 8.25 13.91 -19.97
C VAL A 786 8.87 12.78 -20.77
N ASP A 787 8.11 11.74 -21.10
CA ASP A 787 8.54 10.66 -21.99
C ASP A 787 7.39 10.24 -22.90
N ARG A 788 7.75 9.83 -24.11
CA ARG A 788 6.84 9.33 -25.13
C ARG A 788 7.43 8.06 -25.73
N ILE A 789 6.69 6.98 -25.58
CA ILE A 789 7.08 5.64 -26.02
C ILE A 789 6.33 5.36 -27.32
N GLU A 790 7.08 5.31 -28.42
CA GLU A 790 6.56 5.02 -29.74
C GLU A 790 6.58 3.52 -29.99
N PRO A 791 5.56 2.96 -30.67
CA PRO A 791 5.61 1.57 -31.14
C PRO A 791 6.75 1.38 -32.14
N ASP A 792 7.46 0.27 -32.06
CA ASP A 792 8.44 -0.15 -33.07
C ASP A 792 7.74 -0.92 -34.21
N PRO A 793 7.69 -0.37 -35.44
CA PRO A 793 7.06 -1.04 -36.57
C PRO A 793 7.71 -2.40 -36.92
N ALA A 794 8.99 -2.60 -36.57
CA ALA A 794 9.69 -3.86 -36.84
C ALA A 794 9.11 -5.03 -36.04
N ASN A 795 8.46 -4.77 -34.91
CA ASN A 795 7.88 -5.79 -34.04
C ASN A 795 6.45 -6.18 -34.44
N ARG A 796 5.80 -5.39 -35.29
CA ARG A 796 4.37 -5.49 -35.60
C ARG A 796 3.98 -6.85 -36.18
N GLU A 797 4.65 -7.30 -37.25
CA GLU A 797 4.30 -8.57 -37.92
C GLU A 797 4.37 -9.76 -36.94
N ARG A 798 5.40 -9.77 -36.10
CA ARG A 798 5.60 -10.83 -35.12
C ARG A 798 4.55 -10.81 -34.01
N TYR A 799 4.23 -9.63 -33.47
CA TYR A 799 3.19 -9.50 -32.47
C TYR A 799 1.78 -9.74 -33.04
N ASP A 800 1.52 -9.41 -34.31
CA ASP A 800 0.24 -9.71 -34.98
C ASP A 800 0.01 -11.23 -35.08
N GLY A 801 1.03 -12.00 -35.47
CA GLY A 801 0.96 -13.46 -35.48
C GLY A 801 0.71 -14.05 -34.09
N LEU A 802 1.49 -13.61 -33.09
CA LEU A 802 1.35 -14.08 -31.70
C LEU A 802 0.02 -13.67 -31.06
N TYR A 803 -0.52 -12.52 -31.42
CA TYR A 803 -1.84 -12.09 -30.97
C TYR A 803 -2.95 -12.98 -31.52
N ALA A 804 -2.85 -13.41 -32.78
CA ALA A 804 -3.79 -14.39 -33.34
C ALA A 804 -3.76 -15.72 -32.57
N ASP A 805 -2.56 -16.21 -32.25
CA ASP A 805 -2.39 -17.42 -31.42
C ASP A 805 -2.94 -17.22 -29.99
N TYR A 806 -2.66 -16.07 -29.37
CA TYR A 806 -3.21 -15.69 -28.06
C TYR A 806 -4.75 -15.72 -28.06
N ARG A 807 -5.39 -15.17 -29.10
CA ARG A 807 -6.85 -15.16 -29.26
C ARG A 807 -7.43 -16.57 -29.44
N ALA A 808 -6.71 -17.46 -30.12
CA ALA A 808 -7.12 -18.85 -30.33
C ALA A 808 -6.91 -19.73 -29.08
N LEU A 809 -5.91 -19.41 -28.24
CA LEU A 809 -5.50 -20.24 -27.11
C LEU A 809 -6.58 -20.35 -26.02
N HIS A 810 -7.31 -19.27 -25.73
CA HIS A 810 -8.35 -19.33 -24.71
C HIS A 810 -9.52 -20.26 -25.09
N PRO A 811 -10.18 -20.12 -26.27
CA PRO A 811 -11.19 -21.08 -26.71
C PRO A 811 -10.68 -22.53 -26.78
N ALA A 812 -9.41 -22.73 -27.14
CA ALA A 812 -8.81 -24.07 -27.20
C ALA A 812 -8.59 -24.72 -25.81
N THR A 813 -8.60 -23.94 -24.72
CA THR A 813 -8.29 -24.42 -23.37
C THR A 813 -9.42 -24.22 -22.35
N VAL A 814 -10.52 -23.57 -22.76
CA VAL A 814 -11.60 -23.14 -21.86
C VAL A 814 -12.23 -24.29 -21.07
N GLU A 815 -12.63 -25.38 -21.74
CA GLU A 815 -13.28 -26.54 -21.10
C GLU A 815 -12.41 -27.15 -19.98
N ILE A 816 -11.11 -27.30 -20.25
CA ILE A 816 -10.16 -27.83 -19.27
C ILE A 816 -10.00 -26.86 -18.10
N ASN A 817 -9.83 -25.57 -18.39
CA ASN A 817 -9.66 -24.55 -17.36
C ASN A 817 -10.89 -24.41 -16.46
N HIS A 818 -12.10 -24.49 -17.02
CA HIS A 818 -13.36 -24.46 -16.25
C HIS A 818 -13.49 -25.68 -15.34
N HIS A 819 -13.15 -26.88 -15.83
CA HIS A 819 -13.11 -28.07 -14.99
C HIS A 819 -12.09 -27.94 -13.84
N LEU A 820 -10.88 -27.43 -14.12
CA LEU A 820 -9.87 -27.20 -13.08
C LEU A 820 -10.29 -26.11 -12.09
N ALA A 821 -10.98 -25.07 -12.55
CA ALA A 821 -11.55 -24.02 -11.71
C ALA A 821 -12.61 -24.58 -10.75
N ALA A 822 -13.45 -25.52 -11.21
CA ALA A 822 -14.42 -26.20 -10.37
C ALA A 822 -13.74 -27.01 -9.25
N LEU A 823 -12.71 -27.79 -9.58
CA LEU A 823 -11.95 -28.56 -8.58
C LEU A 823 -11.29 -27.66 -7.52
N GLN A 824 -10.79 -26.49 -7.91
CA GLN A 824 -10.19 -25.53 -6.98
C GLN A 824 -11.19 -24.95 -5.97
N ARG A 825 -12.49 -24.96 -6.25
CA ARG A 825 -13.54 -24.49 -5.32
C ARG A 825 -13.94 -25.54 -4.27
N GLU A 826 -13.54 -26.80 -4.46
CA GLU A 826 -13.84 -27.90 -3.54
C GLU A 826 -12.85 -27.98 -2.37
N VAL A 827 -11.71 -27.28 -2.47
CA VAL A 827 -10.62 -27.21 -1.48
C VAL A 827 -10.73 -25.89 -0.72
#